data_AF-A0AAD7XM54-F1
#
_entry.id   AF-A0AAD7XM54-F1
#
_cell.length_a   1.000
_cell.length_b   1.000
_cell.length_c   1.000
_cell.angle_alpha   90.00
_cell.angle_beta   90.00
_cell.angle_gamma   90.00
#
_symmetry.space_group_name_H-M   'P 1'
#
loop_
_entity.id
_entity.type
_entity.pdbx_description
1 polymer ?
#
loop_
_entity_poly.entity_id
_entity_poly.type
_entity_poly.pdbx_seq_one_letter_code
_entity_poly.pdbx_strand_id
1 'polypeptide(L)'
;MAAPGSSDLDNQEAYLKEATRKVKEQGFFMKRCMDSSDLKGALNHASDMLRELRTGVLTPRNYYELHMKTLDELHHLDDFFGQLCKDGTKTASELYEQVQACGDVLPRLYLLITVGATYIETRQAPAKDILNDLVEMAKGVQHPMRGLFLRNYLSHACRDKLPDTGSKFEGQGGDVSHAVDFVLRNFSETNRLWVRMQNQGPSKERKRREKERQDLRILVGTNLVRLSQLEGVDVERYVQAVLPKLLEQVVNCKDSIAQPYLLDCIIQVFPDEFHLATLDSFLETCTQLRDKVNVRVILEAMMKRLAAGARDAQSSSSGEAVARTPPKAFAAFNSCVTKLLEEKKGAIELAELLRLQAALLEFALECYPGRLDYVNHCFGTCAAVLRQDPPRTEPLDDTEAEQLERVLALPLAPSGGLGGVLELTLFGELVEYLPWRRRRDVSLGVVRAVLGAGEPLDSVESVEKLFSMIGPLLRDGPDDATGGQQQKSSATSDAVPDEATEQLLVARLSHLFQHDDTDALFRIFGAARRHFGQGGIDRVRYTLVPLVFRALALARAVRAVETKIAEQQAEEQAEENKKPAEEPPPPTEKEPAEKTTDGEEEEAPEEEEEEAPAAAEAPAATTEERTTIKPPQYSSRKVFQFVHEIVTAMAGSFPSLSLNLFLQCAQEADKCGFKAIAYEFVSQAFIIYEDELPDSKAQLRALHSMVGSLLLSRGFDDSDYDALATKTTQYAAKLLKKPDQCRMVATCSLLFWSDDPSRVRDGRRVLECLQRSLKIADACMTSSSPPIHLFVEILDHYVAHFEKKNPMITPKYIQGLVALINEHIDNMDRVDGRADLEAHYRNTLARIKAKEIIPLP
;
A
#
# COMPACT_ATOMS: atom_id res chain seq x y z
N MET A 1 37.41 13.88 -19.60
CA MET A 1 36.99 12.65 -20.31
C MET A 1 37.67 12.64 -21.67
N ALA A 2 38.64 11.75 -21.86
CA ALA A 2 39.16 11.40 -23.17
C ALA A 2 39.15 9.88 -23.21
N ALA A 3 38.42 9.29 -24.16
CA ALA A 3 38.39 7.85 -24.36
C ALA A 3 39.81 7.36 -24.69
N PRO A 4 40.36 6.33 -24.01
CA PRO A 4 41.58 5.69 -24.47
C PRO A 4 41.27 4.90 -25.74
N GLY A 5 42.16 5.00 -26.73
CA GLY A 5 41.93 4.72 -28.14
C GLY A 5 41.69 3.26 -28.53
N SER A 6 41.00 3.09 -29.66
CA SER A 6 40.77 1.83 -30.37
C SER A 6 42.06 1.06 -30.72
N SER A 7 43.21 1.73 -30.83
CA SER A 7 44.49 1.12 -31.17
C SER A 7 45.03 0.13 -30.12
N ASP A 8 44.73 0.31 -28.84
CA ASP A 8 45.22 -0.59 -27.79
C ASP A 8 44.41 -1.89 -27.71
N LEU A 9 43.12 -1.86 -28.09
CA LEU A 9 42.23 -3.02 -28.12
C LEU A 9 42.54 -3.94 -29.30
N ASP A 10 42.73 -3.38 -30.50
CA ASP A 10 43.09 -4.13 -31.70
C ASP A 10 44.44 -4.86 -31.53
N ASN A 11 45.41 -4.19 -30.88
CA ASN A 11 46.69 -4.79 -30.54
C ASN A 11 46.53 -5.96 -29.54
N GLN A 12 45.63 -5.84 -28.56
CA GLN A 12 45.38 -6.92 -27.58
C GLN A 12 44.74 -8.16 -28.19
N GLU A 13 43.81 -7.99 -29.14
CA GLU A 13 43.24 -9.13 -29.87
C GLU A 13 44.26 -9.84 -30.76
N ALA A 14 45.16 -9.08 -31.40
CA ALA A 14 46.24 -9.66 -32.19
C ALA A 14 47.18 -10.51 -31.32
N TYR A 15 47.60 -9.99 -30.15
CA TYR A 15 48.41 -10.74 -29.19
C TYR A 15 47.70 -11.99 -28.67
N LEU A 16 46.39 -11.90 -28.37
CA LEU A 16 45.60 -13.06 -27.95
C LEU A 16 45.52 -14.13 -29.03
N LYS A 17 45.30 -13.74 -30.29
CA LYS A 17 45.26 -14.66 -31.44
C LYS A 17 46.60 -15.36 -31.64
N GLU A 18 47.71 -14.63 -31.54
CA GLU A 18 49.05 -15.22 -31.66
C GLU A 18 49.33 -16.21 -30.52
N ALA A 19 49.08 -15.83 -29.26
CA ALA A 19 49.26 -16.70 -28.10
C ALA A 19 48.37 -17.95 -28.18
N THR A 20 47.10 -17.79 -28.55
CA THR A 20 46.17 -18.90 -28.75
C THR A 20 46.65 -19.83 -29.86
N ARG A 21 47.17 -19.29 -30.97
CA ARG A 21 47.71 -20.11 -32.07
C ARG A 21 48.88 -20.95 -31.59
N LYS A 22 49.83 -20.37 -30.86
CA LYS A 22 50.97 -21.10 -30.28
C LYS A 22 50.52 -22.19 -29.31
N VAL A 23 49.53 -21.90 -28.46
CA VAL A 23 48.94 -22.90 -27.55
C VAL A 23 48.37 -24.08 -28.34
N LYS A 24 47.62 -23.83 -29.42
CA LYS A 24 47.08 -24.91 -30.27
C LYS A 24 48.15 -25.69 -31.02
N GLU A 25 49.18 -25.01 -31.54
CA GLU A 25 50.31 -25.64 -32.21
C GLU A 25 51.06 -26.58 -31.25
N GLN A 26 51.40 -26.09 -30.05
CA GLN A 26 52.08 -26.90 -29.03
C GLN A 26 51.17 -28.01 -28.47
N GLY A 27 49.88 -27.74 -28.26
CA GLY A 27 48.89 -28.75 -27.86
C GLY A 27 48.76 -29.89 -28.88
N PHE A 28 48.81 -29.58 -30.18
CA PHE A 28 48.83 -30.60 -31.24
C PHE A 28 50.10 -31.46 -31.19
N PHE A 29 51.28 -30.85 -31.03
CA PHE A 29 52.53 -31.61 -30.89
C PHE A 29 52.55 -32.45 -29.61
N MET A 30 52.03 -31.92 -28.51
CA MET A 30 51.86 -32.65 -27.24
C MET A 30 51.00 -33.90 -27.43
N LYS A 31 49.81 -33.78 -28.04
CA LYS A 31 48.91 -34.91 -28.34
C LYS A 31 49.60 -35.97 -29.21
N ARG A 32 50.31 -35.55 -30.25
CA ARG A 32 51.07 -36.46 -31.12
C ARG A 32 52.18 -37.20 -30.35
N CYS A 33 52.87 -36.52 -29.44
CA CYS A 33 53.87 -37.15 -28.57
C CYS A 33 53.24 -38.16 -27.60
N MET A 34 52.05 -37.87 -27.08
CA MET A 34 51.27 -38.78 -26.23
C MET A 34 50.87 -40.05 -26.99
N ASP A 35 50.40 -39.92 -28.24
CA ASP A 35 50.09 -41.08 -29.10
C ASP A 35 51.32 -41.95 -29.35
N SER A 36 52.51 -41.34 -29.45
CA SER A 36 53.78 -42.06 -29.57
C SER A 36 54.37 -42.54 -28.23
N SER A 37 53.68 -42.32 -27.10
CA SER A 37 54.14 -42.62 -25.74
C SER A 37 55.47 -41.95 -25.34
N ASP A 38 55.85 -40.84 -25.98
CA ASP A 38 57.03 -40.05 -25.61
C ASP A 38 56.65 -39.02 -24.54
N LEU A 39 56.79 -39.42 -23.27
CA LEU A 39 56.51 -38.56 -22.12
C LEU A 39 57.40 -37.30 -22.10
N LYS A 40 58.68 -37.43 -22.47
CA LYS A 40 59.62 -36.30 -22.36
C LYS A 40 59.34 -35.25 -23.43
N GLY A 41 59.02 -35.70 -24.65
CA GLY A 41 58.50 -34.83 -25.71
C GLY A 41 57.19 -34.16 -25.30
N ALA A 42 56.23 -34.91 -24.75
CA ALA A 42 54.95 -34.38 -24.30
C ALA A 42 55.11 -33.31 -23.21
N LEU A 43 55.96 -33.55 -22.20
CA LEU A 43 56.23 -32.59 -21.12
C LEU A 43 56.94 -31.31 -21.62
N ASN A 44 57.86 -31.43 -22.58
CA ASN A 44 58.52 -30.26 -23.17
C ASN A 44 57.52 -29.38 -23.94
N HIS A 45 56.68 -29.99 -24.79
CA HIS A 45 55.64 -29.27 -25.53
C HIS A 45 54.57 -28.68 -24.59
N ALA A 46 54.20 -29.38 -23.52
CA ALA A 46 53.32 -28.86 -22.47
C ALA A 46 53.95 -27.67 -21.73
N SER A 47 55.25 -27.74 -21.43
CA SER A 47 55.99 -26.64 -20.80
C SER A 47 56.07 -25.41 -21.71
N ASP A 48 56.31 -25.60 -23.01
CA ASP A 48 56.35 -24.51 -23.98
C ASP A 48 54.96 -23.88 -24.18
N MET A 49 53.90 -24.70 -24.20
CA MET A 49 52.51 -24.21 -24.19
C MET A 49 52.23 -23.34 -22.95
N LEU A 50 52.58 -23.83 -21.76
CA LEU A 50 52.38 -23.13 -20.49
C LEU A 50 53.25 -21.87 -20.35
N ARG A 51 54.31 -21.75 -21.15
CA ARG A 51 55.17 -20.57 -21.17
C ARG A 51 54.43 -19.33 -21.66
N GLU A 52 53.43 -19.49 -22.52
CA GLU A 52 52.58 -18.40 -23.02
C GLU A 52 51.71 -17.77 -21.91
N LEU A 53 51.39 -18.52 -20.85
CA LEU A 53 50.69 -18.00 -19.67
C LEU A 53 51.56 -17.05 -18.82
N ARG A 54 52.86 -16.95 -19.12
CA ARG A 54 53.76 -15.98 -18.48
C ARG A 54 53.65 -14.58 -19.07
N THR A 55 52.81 -14.35 -20.08
CA THR A 55 52.60 -12.99 -20.58
C THR A 55 52.03 -12.09 -19.48
N GLY A 56 52.39 -10.80 -19.50
CA GLY A 56 51.85 -9.77 -18.59
C GLY A 56 51.11 -8.65 -19.33
N VAL A 57 50.98 -8.79 -20.66
CA VAL A 57 50.48 -7.75 -21.57
C VAL A 57 48.97 -7.85 -21.78
N LEU A 58 48.40 -9.03 -21.57
CA LEU A 58 46.98 -9.30 -21.78
C LEU A 58 46.13 -8.72 -20.64
N THR A 59 44.93 -8.25 -20.99
CA THR A 59 43.89 -7.93 -20.03
C THR A 59 43.36 -9.19 -19.34
N PRO A 60 42.77 -9.08 -18.14
CA PRO A 60 42.25 -10.23 -17.39
C PRO A 60 41.23 -11.09 -18.15
N ARG A 61 40.38 -10.48 -18.99
CA ARG A 61 39.40 -11.20 -19.81
C ARG A 61 40.07 -12.03 -20.89
N ASN A 62 41.01 -11.43 -21.62
CA ASN A 62 41.76 -12.13 -22.67
C ASN A 62 42.69 -13.20 -22.06
N TYR A 63 43.25 -12.94 -20.87
CA TYR A 63 44.01 -13.92 -20.13
C TYR A 63 43.13 -15.08 -19.64
N TYR A 64 41.89 -14.82 -19.21
CA TYR A 64 40.92 -15.87 -18.86
C TYR A 64 40.62 -16.76 -20.06
N GLU A 65 40.39 -16.19 -21.25
CA GLU A 65 40.15 -16.96 -22.47
C GLU A 65 41.35 -17.81 -22.85
N LEU A 66 42.57 -17.24 -22.81
CA LEU A 66 43.80 -17.99 -23.06
C LEU A 66 43.96 -19.13 -22.04
N HIS A 67 43.69 -18.85 -20.77
CA HIS A 67 43.77 -19.81 -19.69
C HIS A 67 42.79 -20.98 -19.90
N MET A 68 41.52 -20.72 -20.23
CA MET A 68 40.55 -21.78 -20.54
C MET A 68 41.04 -22.69 -21.68
N LYS A 69 41.53 -22.11 -22.78
CA LYS A 69 42.06 -22.90 -23.91
C LYS A 69 43.28 -23.74 -23.52
N THR A 70 44.16 -23.21 -22.66
CA THR A 70 45.27 -24.02 -22.14
C THR A 70 44.81 -25.12 -21.19
N LEU A 71 43.76 -24.90 -20.40
CA LEU A 71 43.21 -25.91 -19.51
C LEU A 71 42.58 -27.07 -20.28
N ASP A 72 41.86 -26.79 -21.37
CA ASP A 72 41.28 -27.82 -22.23
C ASP A 72 42.37 -28.76 -22.77
N GLU A 73 43.52 -28.21 -23.16
CA GLU A 73 44.67 -29.00 -23.59
C GLU A 73 45.32 -29.78 -22.42
N LEU A 74 45.39 -29.19 -21.21
CA LEU A 74 45.90 -29.87 -20.03
C LEU A 74 45.01 -31.03 -19.56
N HIS A 75 43.69 -31.00 -19.77
CA HIS A 75 42.83 -32.13 -19.42
C HIS A 75 43.20 -33.40 -20.20
N HIS A 76 43.57 -33.27 -21.48
CA HIS A 76 44.08 -34.41 -22.24
C HIS A 76 45.37 -34.99 -21.65
N LEU A 77 46.23 -34.12 -21.10
CA LEU A 77 47.46 -34.54 -20.42
C LEU A 77 47.14 -35.25 -19.09
N ASP A 78 46.13 -34.79 -18.35
CA ASP A 78 45.65 -35.45 -17.12
C ASP A 78 45.10 -36.85 -17.41
N ASP A 79 44.27 -36.99 -18.45
CA ASP A 79 43.76 -38.30 -18.89
C ASP A 79 44.89 -39.28 -19.22
N PHE A 80 45.94 -38.80 -19.88
CA PHE A 80 47.12 -39.60 -20.22
C PHE A 80 47.94 -39.98 -18.99
N PHE A 81 48.13 -39.08 -18.02
CA PHE A 81 48.76 -39.44 -16.74
C PHE A 81 47.93 -40.47 -15.99
N GLY A 82 46.60 -40.34 -16.01
CA GLY A 82 45.68 -41.31 -15.44
C GLY A 82 45.79 -42.69 -16.09
N GLN A 83 45.93 -42.77 -17.42
CA GLN A 83 46.16 -44.02 -18.15
C GLN A 83 47.53 -44.63 -17.83
N LEU A 84 48.60 -43.84 -17.87
CA LEU A 84 49.95 -44.31 -17.55
C LEU A 84 50.07 -44.88 -16.13
N CYS A 85 49.38 -44.27 -15.16
CA CYS A 85 49.37 -44.77 -13.78
C CYS A 85 48.52 -46.04 -13.63
N LYS A 86 47.45 -46.22 -14.41
CA LYS A 86 46.63 -47.44 -14.43
C LYS A 86 47.34 -48.60 -15.11
N ASP A 87 48.13 -48.30 -16.14
CA ASP A 87 48.92 -49.29 -16.89
C ASP A 87 50.18 -49.74 -16.12
N GLY A 88 50.51 -49.09 -14.99
CA GLY A 88 51.61 -49.47 -14.10
C GLY A 88 53.01 -49.23 -14.68
N THR A 89 53.12 -48.48 -15.78
CA THR A 89 54.39 -48.25 -16.49
C THR A 89 55.31 -47.25 -15.79
N LYS A 90 54.77 -46.37 -14.94
CA LYS A 90 55.52 -45.46 -14.06
C LYS A 90 54.81 -45.27 -12.71
N THR A 91 55.61 -45.14 -11.65
CA THR A 91 55.11 -44.77 -10.32
C THR A 91 54.77 -43.28 -10.31
N ALA A 92 53.65 -42.87 -9.71
CA ALA A 92 53.24 -41.46 -9.72
C ALA A 92 54.22 -40.56 -8.93
N SER A 93 54.99 -41.13 -7.99
CA SER A 93 56.12 -40.44 -7.33
C SER A 93 57.22 -40.03 -8.32
N GLU A 94 57.56 -40.88 -9.30
CA GLU A 94 58.58 -40.56 -10.31
C GLU A 94 58.09 -39.47 -11.27
N LEU A 95 56.79 -39.46 -11.58
CA LEU A 95 56.17 -38.39 -12.38
C LEU A 95 56.18 -37.05 -11.62
N TYR A 96 55.90 -37.09 -10.30
CA TYR A 96 55.94 -35.90 -9.45
C TYR A 96 57.34 -35.27 -9.41
N GLU A 97 58.40 -36.08 -9.31
CA GLU A 97 59.79 -35.61 -9.36
C GLU A 97 60.21 -35.14 -10.78
N GLN A 98 59.82 -35.87 -11.83
CA GLN A 98 60.19 -35.52 -13.21
C GLN A 98 59.61 -34.16 -13.64
N VAL A 99 58.39 -33.84 -13.21
CA VAL A 99 57.77 -32.55 -13.49
C VAL A 99 58.45 -31.41 -12.74
N GLN A 100 59.05 -31.66 -11.57
CA GLN A 100 59.79 -30.64 -10.83
C GLN A 100 61.08 -30.18 -11.52
N ALA A 101 61.63 -31.00 -12.42
CA ALA A 101 62.83 -30.66 -13.20
C ALA A 101 62.60 -29.52 -14.21
N CYS A 102 61.36 -29.11 -14.46
CA CYS A 102 61.05 -27.95 -15.29
C CYS A 102 61.60 -26.66 -14.65
N GLY A 103 62.44 -25.92 -15.40
CA GLY A 103 63.13 -24.73 -14.87
C GLY A 103 62.25 -23.50 -14.64
N ASP A 104 61.16 -23.36 -15.41
CA ASP A 104 60.22 -22.25 -15.25
C ASP A 104 59.14 -22.58 -14.20
N VAL A 105 58.94 -21.68 -13.22
CA VAL A 105 58.05 -21.91 -12.06
C VAL A 105 56.57 -22.10 -12.46
N LEU A 106 56.06 -21.31 -13.41
CA LEU A 106 54.63 -21.36 -13.76
C LEU A 106 54.26 -22.68 -14.47
N PRO A 107 54.94 -23.10 -15.55
CA PRO A 107 54.71 -24.43 -16.15
C PRO A 107 54.88 -25.57 -15.15
N ARG A 108 55.92 -25.50 -14.32
CA ARG A 108 56.18 -26.50 -13.29
C ARG A 108 54.99 -26.67 -12.36
N LEU A 109 54.39 -25.59 -11.86
CA LEU A 109 53.26 -25.68 -10.93
C LEU A 109 51.97 -26.17 -11.58
N TYR A 110 51.66 -25.79 -12.83
CA TYR A 110 50.48 -26.34 -13.53
C TYR A 110 50.61 -27.87 -13.73
N LEU A 111 51.79 -28.32 -14.18
CA LEU A 111 52.07 -29.75 -14.34
C LEU A 111 52.14 -30.48 -12.98
N LEU A 112 52.61 -29.81 -11.92
CA LEU A 112 52.64 -30.39 -10.59
C LEU A 112 51.23 -30.59 -10.05
N ILE A 113 50.32 -29.65 -10.33
CA ILE A 113 48.91 -29.75 -9.95
C ILE A 113 48.23 -30.87 -10.72
N THR A 114 48.46 -31.04 -12.03
CA THR A 114 47.87 -32.17 -12.78
C THR A 114 48.35 -33.50 -12.23
N VAL A 115 49.66 -33.69 -12.10
CA VAL A 115 50.23 -34.94 -11.56
C VAL A 115 49.81 -35.16 -10.11
N GLY A 116 49.80 -34.12 -9.28
CA GLY A 116 49.33 -34.21 -7.90
C GLY A 116 47.86 -34.63 -7.81
N ALA A 117 47.02 -34.14 -8.72
CA ALA A 117 45.62 -34.54 -8.80
C ALA A 117 45.48 -36.02 -9.24
N THR A 118 46.27 -36.50 -10.21
CA THR A 118 46.32 -37.93 -10.57
C THR A 118 46.89 -38.79 -9.42
N TYR A 119 47.82 -38.24 -8.64
CA TYR A 119 48.47 -38.93 -7.51
C TYR A 119 47.49 -39.18 -6.36
N ILE A 120 46.59 -38.22 -6.10
CA ILE A 120 45.49 -38.37 -5.14
C ILE A 120 44.48 -39.43 -5.66
N GLU A 121 44.12 -39.40 -6.94
CA GLU A 121 43.17 -40.38 -7.52
C GLU A 121 43.68 -41.82 -7.43
N THR A 122 44.97 -42.03 -7.65
CA THR A 122 45.61 -43.36 -7.66
C THR A 122 45.92 -43.91 -6.27
N ARG A 123 45.69 -43.13 -5.20
CA ARG A 123 45.86 -43.50 -3.77
C ARG A 123 47.27 -43.93 -3.37
N GLN A 124 48.29 -43.51 -4.10
CA GLN A 124 49.67 -43.89 -3.79
C GLN A 124 50.27 -43.08 -2.63
N ALA A 125 49.67 -41.93 -2.27
CA ALA A 125 50.04 -41.11 -1.12
C ALA A 125 48.80 -40.48 -0.46
N PRO A 126 48.89 -40.10 0.84
CA PRO A 126 47.78 -39.46 1.55
C PRO A 126 47.46 -38.09 0.94
N ALA A 127 46.17 -37.84 0.69
CA ALA A 127 45.69 -36.61 0.07
C ALA A 127 46.09 -35.36 0.87
N LYS A 128 46.10 -35.43 2.20
CA LYS A 128 46.54 -34.36 3.10
C LYS A 128 47.93 -33.81 2.76
N ASP A 129 48.90 -34.67 2.51
CA ASP A 129 50.29 -34.22 2.36
C ASP A 129 50.50 -33.56 1.00
N ILE A 130 49.91 -34.14 -0.06
CA ILE A 130 49.95 -33.56 -1.41
C ILE A 130 49.22 -32.23 -1.44
N LEU A 131 48.02 -32.15 -0.85
CA LEU A 131 47.23 -30.91 -0.83
C LEU A 131 47.95 -29.79 -0.07
N ASN A 132 48.59 -30.11 1.07
CA ASN A 132 49.41 -29.15 1.80
C ASN A 132 50.64 -28.72 0.98
N ASP A 133 51.36 -29.65 0.37
CA ASP A 133 52.52 -29.36 -0.46
C ASP A 133 52.14 -28.48 -1.66
N LEU A 134 51.09 -28.82 -2.41
CA LEU A 134 50.63 -28.03 -3.55
C LEU A 134 50.24 -26.59 -3.17
N VAL A 135 49.58 -26.38 -2.03
CA VAL A 135 49.22 -25.03 -1.55
C VAL A 135 50.45 -24.24 -1.11
N GLU A 136 51.42 -24.88 -0.45
CA GLU A 136 52.69 -24.26 -0.05
C GLU A 136 53.54 -23.91 -1.28
N MET A 137 53.66 -24.83 -2.24
CA MET A 137 54.41 -24.62 -3.49
C MET A 137 53.75 -23.56 -4.38
N ALA A 138 52.42 -23.45 -4.36
CA ALA A 138 51.69 -22.37 -5.04
C ALA A 138 51.99 -20.97 -4.46
N LYS A 139 52.56 -20.85 -3.26
CA LYS A 139 53.06 -19.55 -2.74
C LYS A 139 54.26 -19.04 -3.54
N GLY A 140 54.92 -19.87 -4.35
CA GLY A 140 56.00 -19.43 -5.23
C GLY A 140 55.58 -18.38 -6.27
N VAL A 141 54.29 -18.30 -6.62
CA VAL A 141 53.78 -17.33 -7.61
C VAL A 141 53.09 -16.16 -6.91
N GLN A 142 53.85 -15.07 -6.75
CA GLN A 142 53.37 -13.85 -6.09
C GLN A 142 52.76 -12.81 -7.07
N HIS A 143 52.77 -13.09 -8.37
CA HIS A 143 52.16 -12.19 -9.37
C HIS A 143 50.62 -12.28 -9.27
N PRO A 144 49.87 -11.17 -9.09
CA PRO A 144 48.42 -11.19 -8.85
C PRO A 144 47.62 -11.99 -9.87
N MET A 145 47.67 -11.64 -11.16
CA MET A 145 46.88 -12.35 -12.18
C MET A 145 47.25 -13.83 -12.28
N ARG A 146 48.52 -14.14 -12.57
CA ARG A 146 49.00 -15.52 -12.72
C ARG A 146 48.73 -16.40 -11.50
N GLY A 147 48.93 -15.85 -10.30
CA GLY A 147 48.66 -16.57 -9.05
C GLY A 147 47.18 -16.83 -8.81
N LEU A 148 46.30 -15.86 -9.13
CA LEU A 148 44.84 -16.05 -9.05
C LEU A 148 44.37 -17.18 -9.97
N PHE A 149 44.83 -17.19 -11.22
CA PHE A 149 44.46 -18.23 -12.19
C PHE A 149 45.02 -19.61 -11.82
N LEU A 150 46.28 -19.68 -11.41
CA LEU A 150 46.90 -20.93 -10.93
C LEU A 150 46.15 -21.50 -9.71
N ARG A 151 45.76 -20.64 -8.77
CA ARG A 151 45.02 -21.07 -7.57
C ARG A 151 43.58 -21.45 -7.88
N ASN A 152 42.94 -20.79 -8.84
CA ASN A 152 41.63 -21.21 -9.33
C ASN A 152 41.72 -22.58 -10.03
N TYR A 153 42.79 -22.81 -10.79
CA TYR A 153 43.06 -24.12 -11.38
C TYR A 153 43.29 -25.19 -10.31
N LEU A 154 44.08 -24.91 -9.27
CA LEU A 154 44.24 -25.79 -8.12
C LEU A 154 42.89 -26.15 -7.48
N SER A 155 42.03 -25.17 -7.23
CA SER A 155 40.67 -25.40 -6.70
C SER A 155 39.77 -26.19 -7.64
N HIS A 156 40.01 -26.14 -8.96
CA HIS A 156 39.27 -26.93 -9.94
C HIS A 156 39.78 -28.39 -10.00
N ALA A 157 41.11 -28.58 -10.09
CA ALA A 157 41.74 -29.89 -10.17
C ALA A 157 41.52 -30.73 -8.90
N CYS A 158 41.41 -30.07 -7.74
CA CYS A 158 41.15 -30.75 -6.47
C CYS A 158 39.65 -30.94 -6.15
N ARG A 159 38.71 -30.46 -6.98
CA ARG A 159 37.27 -30.45 -6.66
C ARG A 159 36.74 -31.82 -6.21
N ASP A 160 37.03 -32.85 -6.99
CA ASP A 160 36.46 -34.19 -6.79
C ASP A 160 37.37 -35.07 -5.87
N LYS A 161 38.40 -34.45 -5.27
CA LYS A 161 39.53 -35.12 -4.60
C LYS A 161 39.74 -34.65 -3.17
N LEU A 162 38.84 -33.81 -2.64
CA LEU A 162 38.90 -33.33 -1.26
C LEU A 162 38.44 -34.44 -0.29
N PRO A 163 39.07 -34.57 0.89
CA PRO A 163 38.57 -35.42 1.96
C PRO A 163 37.25 -34.86 2.50
N ASP A 164 36.15 -35.56 2.23
CA ASP A 164 34.79 -35.23 2.72
C ASP A 164 34.17 -36.45 3.42
N THR A 165 33.17 -36.21 4.27
CA THR A 165 32.44 -37.25 5.03
C THR A 165 31.72 -38.18 4.06
N GLY A 166 32.00 -39.47 4.10
CA GLY A 166 31.44 -40.44 3.14
C GLY A 166 32.18 -40.50 1.79
N SER A 167 33.26 -39.73 1.62
CA SER A 167 34.12 -39.83 0.43
C SER A 167 35.07 -41.02 0.52
N LYS A 168 35.44 -41.55 -0.63
CA LYS A 168 36.39 -42.67 -0.84
C LYS A 168 37.79 -42.44 -0.24
N PHE A 169 38.09 -41.23 0.21
CA PHE A 169 39.36 -40.77 0.75
C PHE A 169 39.38 -40.61 2.29
N GLU A 170 38.26 -40.95 2.96
CA GLU A 170 38.15 -40.94 4.43
C GLU A 170 39.04 -42.03 5.06
N GLY A 171 39.81 -41.67 6.10
CA GLY A 171 40.77 -42.57 6.78
C GLY A 171 42.22 -42.06 6.72
N GLN A 172 43.15 -42.82 6.16
CA GLN A 172 44.59 -42.47 6.11
C GLN A 172 44.91 -41.22 5.27
N GLY A 173 43.95 -40.72 4.47
CA GLY A 173 44.11 -39.55 3.59
C GLY A 173 43.84 -38.19 4.23
N GLY A 174 43.23 -38.14 5.43
CA GLY A 174 42.92 -36.93 6.19
C GLY A 174 41.42 -36.67 6.41
N ASP A 175 41.09 -35.84 7.40
CA ASP A 175 39.71 -35.46 7.75
C ASP A 175 39.23 -34.19 7.02
N VAL A 176 37.91 -33.93 7.09
CA VAL A 176 37.25 -32.70 6.62
C VAL A 176 37.93 -31.42 7.14
N SER A 177 38.53 -31.44 8.34
CA SER A 177 39.31 -30.29 8.85
C SER A 177 40.44 -29.88 7.93
N HIS A 178 41.14 -30.86 7.34
CA HIS A 178 42.27 -30.60 6.46
C HIS A 178 41.79 -30.05 5.12
N ALA A 179 40.63 -30.51 4.62
CA ALA A 179 39.99 -29.95 3.43
C ALA A 179 39.61 -28.48 3.67
N VAL A 180 38.97 -28.18 4.79
CA VAL A 180 38.61 -26.81 5.19
C VAL A 180 39.86 -25.93 5.33
N ASP A 181 40.90 -26.39 6.02
CA ASP A 181 42.15 -25.63 6.17
C ASP A 181 42.86 -25.41 4.83
N PHE A 182 42.86 -26.40 3.94
CA PHE A 182 43.38 -26.27 2.58
C PHE A 182 42.66 -25.16 1.81
N VAL A 183 41.32 -25.19 1.78
CA VAL A 183 40.51 -24.20 1.05
C VAL A 183 40.67 -22.81 1.68
N LEU A 184 40.71 -22.70 3.01
CA LEU A 184 40.89 -21.42 3.71
C LEU A 184 42.29 -20.82 3.50
N ARG A 185 43.36 -21.64 3.45
CA ARG A 185 44.71 -21.18 3.07
C ARG A 185 44.72 -20.70 1.62
N ASN A 186 44.10 -21.45 0.72
CA ASN A 186 44.02 -21.04 -0.68
C ASN A 186 43.23 -19.73 -0.86
N PHE A 187 42.11 -19.59 -0.14
CA PHE A 187 41.30 -18.38 -0.09
C PHE A 187 42.10 -17.18 0.43
N SER A 188 42.82 -17.35 1.54
CA SER A 188 43.63 -16.28 2.16
C SER A 188 44.69 -15.73 1.19
N GLU A 189 45.41 -16.63 0.51
CA GLU A 189 46.41 -16.23 -0.49
C GLU A 189 45.77 -15.63 -1.75
N THR A 190 44.64 -16.18 -2.22
CA THR A 190 43.89 -15.64 -3.37
C THR A 190 43.39 -14.22 -3.06
N ASN A 191 42.86 -13.98 -1.86
CA ASN A 191 42.45 -12.66 -1.40
C ASN A 191 43.63 -11.69 -1.31
N ARG A 192 44.78 -12.12 -0.76
CA ARG A 192 46.01 -11.30 -0.72
C ARG A 192 46.49 -10.90 -2.11
N LEU A 193 46.48 -11.81 -3.08
CA LEU A 193 46.82 -11.52 -4.47
C LEU A 193 45.85 -10.53 -5.11
N TRP A 194 44.55 -10.70 -4.86
CA TRP A 194 43.52 -9.81 -5.39
C TRP A 194 43.61 -8.39 -4.83
N VAL A 195 43.91 -8.23 -3.53
CA VAL A 195 44.17 -6.92 -2.91
C VAL A 195 45.47 -6.32 -3.43
N ARG A 196 46.52 -7.13 -3.62
CA ARG A 196 47.80 -6.66 -4.18
C ARG A 196 47.65 -6.08 -5.58
N MET A 197 46.69 -6.56 -6.36
CA MET A 197 46.39 -6.02 -7.70
C MET A 197 46.01 -4.53 -7.67
N GLN A 198 45.47 -4.02 -6.56
CA GLN A 198 45.17 -2.59 -6.40
C GLN A 198 46.42 -1.72 -6.48
N ASN A 199 47.51 -2.20 -5.88
CA ASN A 199 48.75 -1.45 -5.66
C ASN A 199 49.79 -1.68 -6.78
N GLN A 200 49.50 -2.55 -7.75
CA GLN A 200 50.40 -2.83 -8.85
C GLN A 200 50.32 -1.73 -9.93
N GLY A 201 51.46 -1.12 -10.25
CA GLY A 201 51.60 -0.20 -11.38
C GLY A 201 51.25 1.27 -11.07
N PRO A 202 51.31 2.15 -12.09
CA PRO A 202 51.15 3.60 -11.91
C PRO A 202 49.77 4.01 -11.37
N SER A 203 49.71 5.06 -10.56
CA SER A 203 48.46 5.58 -9.97
C SER A 203 47.41 6.00 -11.01
N LYS A 204 47.83 6.40 -12.21
CA LYS A 204 46.96 6.83 -13.31
C LYS A 204 46.02 5.72 -13.82
N GLU A 205 46.43 4.46 -13.67
CA GLU A 205 45.65 3.29 -14.15
C GLU A 205 44.73 2.70 -13.07
N ARG A 206 44.61 3.34 -11.91
CA ARG A 206 43.83 2.83 -10.77
C ARG A 206 42.38 2.46 -11.14
N LYS A 207 41.68 3.31 -11.90
CA LYS A 207 40.30 3.05 -12.33
C LYS A 207 40.19 1.82 -13.25
N ARG A 208 41.18 1.60 -14.12
CA ARG A 208 41.24 0.41 -14.99
C ARG A 208 41.40 -0.84 -14.14
N ARG A 209 42.30 -0.81 -13.16
CA ARG A 209 42.52 -1.91 -12.22
C ARG A 209 41.29 -2.20 -11.35
N GLU A 210 40.57 -1.19 -10.90
CA GLU A 210 39.33 -1.39 -10.13
C GLU A 210 38.27 -2.16 -10.96
N LYS A 211 38.14 -1.86 -12.27
CA LYS A 211 37.27 -2.62 -13.19
C LYS A 211 37.77 -4.05 -13.42
N GLU A 212 39.07 -4.21 -13.68
CA GLU A 212 39.72 -5.52 -13.83
C GLU A 212 39.58 -6.39 -12.56
N ARG A 213 39.68 -5.78 -11.37
CA ARG A 213 39.46 -6.45 -10.08
C ARG A 213 38.01 -6.91 -9.92
N GLN A 214 37.04 -6.11 -10.36
CA GLN A 214 35.63 -6.50 -10.35
C GLN A 214 35.35 -7.69 -11.27
N ASP A 215 35.97 -7.76 -12.44
CA ASP A 215 35.83 -8.91 -13.34
C ASP A 215 36.41 -10.19 -12.71
N LEU A 216 37.55 -10.10 -12.01
CA LEU A 216 38.23 -11.25 -11.39
C LEU A 216 37.67 -11.69 -10.03
N ARG A 217 36.71 -10.96 -9.45
CA ARG A 217 36.17 -11.25 -8.11
C ARG A 217 35.61 -12.67 -7.99
N ILE A 218 35.00 -13.18 -9.06
CA ILE A 218 34.39 -14.51 -9.12
C ILE A 218 35.41 -15.61 -8.81
N LEU A 219 36.68 -15.46 -9.21
CA LEU A 219 37.73 -16.43 -8.91
C LEU A 219 37.96 -16.60 -7.41
N VAL A 220 37.80 -15.52 -6.64
CA VAL A 220 37.91 -15.55 -5.18
C VAL A 220 36.67 -16.23 -4.58
N GLY A 221 35.48 -15.88 -5.10
CA GLY A 221 34.20 -16.45 -4.67
C GLY A 221 34.07 -17.96 -4.90
N THR A 222 34.70 -18.49 -5.96
CA THR A 222 34.72 -19.94 -6.22
C THR A 222 35.25 -20.73 -5.01
N ASN A 223 36.23 -20.21 -4.26
CA ASN A 223 36.74 -20.88 -3.07
C ASN A 223 35.69 -20.99 -1.96
N LEU A 224 34.84 -19.96 -1.80
CA LEU A 224 33.75 -20.00 -0.82
C LEU A 224 32.66 -20.98 -1.24
N VAL A 225 32.35 -21.04 -2.54
CA VAL A 225 31.44 -22.05 -3.10
C VAL A 225 31.96 -23.47 -2.86
N ARG A 226 33.28 -23.68 -2.89
CA ARG A 226 33.85 -24.99 -2.51
C ARG A 226 33.62 -25.33 -1.04
N LEU A 227 33.67 -24.34 -0.14
CA LEU A 227 33.39 -24.59 1.28
C LEU A 227 31.95 -24.99 1.53
N SER A 228 30.98 -24.43 0.79
CA SER A 228 29.57 -24.81 0.96
C SER A 228 29.21 -26.14 0.31
N GLN A 229 30.02 -26.64 -0.62
CA GLN A 229 29.84 -27.95 -1.25
C GLN A 229 30.33 -29.11 -0.39
N LEU A 230 31.08 -28.84 0.69
CA LEU A 230 31.54 -29.87 1.61
C LEU A 230 30.39 -30.27 2.54
N GLU A 231 29.95 -31.52 2.44
CA GLU A 231 28.82 -32.04 3.23
C GLU A 231 29.19 -32.18 4.71
N GLY A 232 30.48 -32.37 5.04
CA GLY A 232 30.98 -32.45 6.42
C GLY A 232 31.08 -31.14 7.21
N VAL A 233 30.48 -30.05 6.73
CA VAL A 233 30.52 -28.75 7.44
C VAL A 233 29.25 -28.58 8.28
N ASP A 234 29.32 -29.06 9.52
CA ASP A 234 28.27 -28.83 10.53
C ASP A 234 28.24 -27.37 11.02
N VAL A 235 27.10 -26.95 11.59
CA VAL A 235 26.90 -25.61 12.19
C VAL A 235 28.00 -25.29 13.21
N GLU A 236 28.35 -26.22 14.10
CA GLU A 236 29.38 -26.01 15.13
C GLU A 236 30.76 -25.79 14.51
N ARG A 237 31.10 -26.56 13.47
CA ARG A 237 32.36 -26.45 12.73
C ARG A 237 32.45 -25.13 11.98
N TYR A 238 31.34 -24.68 11.42
CA TYR A 238 31.25 -23.40 10.76
C TYR A 238 31.50 -22.24 11.73
N VAL A 239 30.83 -22.27 12.89
CA VAL A 239 30.96 -21.24 13.95
C VAL A 239 32.38 -21.21 14.52
N GLN A 240 32.98 -22.37 14.80
CA GLN A 240 34.29 -22.43 15.49
C GLN A 240 35.49 -22.22 14.55
N ALA A 241 35.45 -22.76 13.33
CA ALA A 241 36.65 -22.87 12.49
C ALA A 241 36.57 -22.09 11.18
N VAL A 242 35.43 -22.10 10.48
CA VAL A 242 35.31 -21.53 9.13
C VAL A 242 35.09 -20.01 9.20
N LEU A 243 34.01 -19.59 9.87
CA LEU A 243 33.61 -18.19 9.86
C LEU A 243 34.64 -17.26 10.50
N PRO A 244 35.23 -17.54 11.68
CA PRO A 244 36.20 -16.65 12.30
C PRO A 244 37.40 -16.38 11.39
N LYS A 245 37.90 -17.41 10.69
CA LYS A 245 39.00 -17.28 9.72
C LYS A 245 38.60 -16.45 8.51
N LEU A 246 37.40 -16.63 7.97
CA LEU A 246 36.90 -15.81 6.86
C LEU A 246 36.75 -14.34 7.26
N LEU A 247 36.13 -14.09 8.41
CA LEU A 247 35.92 -12.77 8.98
C LEU A 247 37.24 -12.06 9.27
N GLU A 248 38.23 -12.76 9.84
CA GLU A 248 39.57 -12.23 10.05
C GLU A 248 40.21 -11.76 8.73
N GLN A 249 40.06 -12.53 7.64
CA GLN A 249 40.57 -12.10 6.32
C GLN A 249 39.82 -10.88 5.77
N VAL A 250 38.53 -10.74 6.03
CA VAL A 250 37.73 -9.58 5.61
C VAL A 250 38.14 -8.33 6.37
N VAL A 251 38.35 -8.40 7.68
CA VAL A 251 38.82 -7.27 8.49
C VAL A 251 40.25 -6.88 8.10
N ASN A 252 41.13 -7.86 7.89
CA ASN A 252 42.53 -7.62 7.56
C ASN A 252 42.76 -7.08 6.15
N CYS A 253 41.85 -7.30 5.19
CA CYS A 253 42.08 -6.87 3.81
C CYS A 253 42.00 -5.34 3.61
N LYS A 254 41.27 -4.62 4.48
CA LYS A 254 41.13 -3.15 4.51
C LYS A 254 40.87 -2.49 3.14
N ASP A 255 40.25 -3.23 2.21
CA ASP A 255 40.01 -2.82 0.83
C ASP A 255 38.52 -2.64 0.55
N SER A 256 38.17 -1.51 -0.10
CA SER A 256 36.78 -1.11 -0.30
C SER A 256 36.00 -1.93 -1.34
N ILE A 257 36.69 -2.71 -2.18
CA ILE A 257 36.06 -3.59 -3.18
C ILE A 257 35.96 -5.00 -2.62
N ALA A 258 37.01 -5.47 -1.93
CA ALA A 258 37.07 -6.82 -1.42
C ALA A 258 36.08 -7.08 -0.29
N GLN A 259 36.02 -6.18 0.70
CA GLN A 259 35.13 -6.35 1.85
C GLN A 259 33.65 -6.55 1.47
N PRO A 260 33.00 -5.68 0.68
CA PRO A 260 31.59 -5.85 0.36
C PRO A 260 31.33 -7.09 -0.48
N TYR A 261 32.22 -7.42 -1.43
CA TYR A 261 32.06 -8.61 -2.26
C TYR A 261 32.18 -9.91 -1.46
N LEU A 262 33.16 -10.00 -0.55
CA LEU A 262 33.37 -11.20 0.25
C LEU A 262 32.21 -11.43 1.23
N LEU A 263 31.70 -10.37 1.86
CA LEU A 263 30.55 -10.46 2.75
C LEU A 263 29.27 -10.85 2.00
N ASP A 264 29.01 -10.24 0.84
CA ASP A 264 27.89 -10.62 -0.03
C ASP A 264 28.01 -12.08 -0.50
N CYS A 265 29.22 -12.55 -0.83
CA CYS A 265 29.45 -13.93 -1.21
C CYS A 265 29.22 -14.89 -0.03
N ILE A 266 29.62 -14.53 1.20
CA ILE A 266 29.32 -15.31 2.41
C ILE A 266 27.79 -15.43 2.59
N ILE A 267 27.06 -14.32 2.44
CA ILE A 267 25.60 -14.31 2.53
C ILE A 267 24.99 -15.22 1.45
N GLN A 268 25.42 -15.13 0.19
CA GLN A 268 24.80 -15.90 -0.91
C GLN A 268 25.12 -17.40 -0.87
N VAL A 269 26.33 -17.78 -0.42
CA VAL A 269 26.87 -19.14 -0.59
C VAL A 269 26.49 -20.08 0.56
N PHE A 270 26.44 -19.59 1.80
CA PHE A 270 26.15 -20.43 2.97
C PHE A 270 24.65 -20.46 3.29
N PRO A 271 24.08 -21.58 3.76
CA PRO A 271 22.65 -21.69 4.11
C PRO A 271 22.24 -20.81 5.30
N ASP A 272 20.94 -20.56 5.43
CA ASP A 272 20.37 -19.64 6.43
C ASP A 272 20.58 -20.10 7.88
N GLU A 273 20.63 -21.41 8.13
CA GLU A 273 20.89 -21.96 9.48
C GLU A 273 22.25 -21.52 10.04
N PHE A 274 23.28 -21.41 9.19
CA PHE A 274 24.60 -20.93 9.60
C PHE A 274 24.61 -19.44 9.89
N HIS A 275 23.87 -18.67 9.10
CA HIS A 275 23.72 -17.24 9.28
C HIS A 275 23.04 -16.91 10.60
N LEU A 276 21.96 -17.61 10.95
CA LEU A 276 21.24 -17.44 12.21
C LEU A 276 22.12 -17.70 13.44
N ALA A 277 22.97 -18.72 13.40
CA ALA A 277 23.89 -19.06 14.49
C ALA A 277 25.03 -18.04 14.65
N THR A 278 25.33 -17.25 13.61
CA THR A 278 26.53 -16.41 13.54
C THR A 278 26.24 -14.92 13.35
N LEU A 279 24.97 -14.50 13.47
CA LEU A 279 24.56 -13.10 13.28
C LEU A 279 25.37 -12.13 14.13
N ASP A 280 25.59 -12.43 15.41
CA ASP A 280 26.28 -11.52 16.31
C ASP A 280 27.73 -11.27 15.86
N SER A 281 28.46 -12.34 15.51
CA SER A 281 29.83 -12.24 15.00
C SER A 281 29.90 -11.55 13.64
N PHE A 282 28.95 -11.82 12.75
CA PHE A 282 28.88 -11.17 11.44
C PHE A 282 28.60 -9.67 11.58
N LEU A 283 27.65 -9.28 12.44
CA LEU A 283 27.29 -7.89 12.66
C LEU A 283 28.41 -7.10 13.36
N GLU A 284 29.13 -7.72 14.30
CA GLU A 284 30.33 -7.12 14.91
C GLU A 284 31.41 -6.84 13.87
N THR A 285 31.59 -7.72 12.88
CA THR A 285 32.54 -7.42 11.79
C THR A 285 32.08 -6.32 10.86
N CYS A 286 30.77 -6.10 10.71
CA CYS A 286 30.23 -5.02 9.90
C CYS A 286 30.56 -3.63 10.48
N THR A 287 30.71 -3.50 11.80
CA THR A 287 31.13 -2.24 12.44
C THR A 287 32.61 -1.94 12.19
N GLN A 288 33.45 -2.98 12.14
CA GLN A 288 34.90 -2.87 11.89
C GLN A 288 35.27 -2.59 10.43
N LEU A 289 34.30 -2.46 9.53
CA LEU A 289 34.52 -2.18 8.11
C LEU A 289 34.93 -0.74 7.84
N ARG A 290 35.76 -0.56 6.81
CA ARG A 290 36.23 0.76 6.36
C ARG A 290 35.07 1.67 5.93
N ASP A 291 35.18 2.97 6.20
CA ASP A 291 34.11 3.96 5.97
C ASP A 291 33.63 4.08 4.53
N LYS A 292 34.50 3.75 3.56
CA LYS A 292 34.16 3.79 2.13
C LYS A 292 33.31 2.59 1.68
N VAL A 293 33.07 1.61 2.54
CA VAL A 293 32.28 0.41 2.22
C VAL A 293 30.81 0.70 2.46
N ASN A 294 29.97 0.44 1.45
CA ASN A 294 28.52 0.54 1.56
C ASN A 294 27.97 -0.62 2.40
N VAL A 295 28.00 -0.47 3.72
CA VAL A 295 27.49 -1.48 4.68
C VAL A 295 25.99 -1.73 4.47
N ARG A 296 25.23 -0.73 4.00
CA ARG A 296 23.80 -0.84 3.72
C ARG A 296 23.46 -2.02 2.80
N VAL A 297 24.13 -2.14 1.66
CA VAL A 297 23.81 -3.18 0.66
C VAL A 297 24.01 -4.58 1.24
N ILE A 298 25.00 -4.74 2.12
CA ILE A 298 25.31 -6.01 2.80
C ILE A 298 24.21 -6.35 3.81
N LEU A 299 23.82 -5.39 4.65
CA LEU A 299 22.75 -5.58 5.63
C LEU A 299 21.40 -5.81 4.96
N GLU A 300 21.08 -5.07 3.88
CA GLU A 300 19.86 -5.29 3.09
C GLU A 300 19.83 -6.68 2.46
N ALA A 301 20.94 -7.15 1.89
CA ALA A 301 21.03 -8.50 1.32
C ALA A 301 20.79 -9.57 2.39
N MET A 302 21.37 -9.39 3.58
CA MET A 302 21.19 -10.29 4.71
C MET A 302 19.73 -10.30 5.21
N MET A 303 19.14 -9.12 5.43
CA MET A 303 17.75 -8.97 5.87
C MET A 303 16.78 -9.59 4.86
N LYS A 304 16.94 -9.31 3.57
CA LYS A 304 16.09 -9.90 2.51
C LYS A 304 16.20 -11.41 2.45
N ARG A 305 17.40 -11.96 2.65
CA ARG A 305 17.62 -13.40 2.63
C ARG A 305 16.95 -14.08 3.82
N LEU A 306 17.13 -13.54 5.03
CA LEU A 306 16.46 -14.06 6.22
C LEU A 306 14.93 -13.91 6.15
N ALA A 307 14.44 -12.82 5.54
CA ALA A 307 13.01 -12.61 5.34
C ALA A 307 12.42 -13.61 4.32
N ALA A 308 13.16 -13.91 3.24
CA ALA A 308 12.79 -14.97 2.30
C ALA A 308 12.78 -16.35 2.99
N GLY A 309 13.80 -16.66 3.79
CA GLY A 309 13.84 -17.88 4.59
C GLY A 309 12.69 -17.99 5.60
N ALA A 310 12.24 -16.87 6.18
CA ALA A 310 11.06 -16.83 7.04
C ALA A 310 9.76 -17.10 6.27
N ARG A 311 9.61 -16.58 5.04
CA ARG A 311 8.46 -16.87 4.17
C ARG A 311 8.42 -18.33 3.73
N ASP A 312 9.56 -18.88 3.34
CA ASP A 312 9.66 -20.29 2.95
C ASP A 312 9.35 -21.22 4.14
N ALA A 313 9.76 -20.84 5.35
CA ALA A 313 9.42 -21.56 6.58
C ALA A 313 7.91 -21.49 6.92
N GLN A 314 7.22 -20.38 6.65
CA GLN A 314 5.77 -20.26 6.84
C GLN A 314 4.96 -21.15 5.87
N SER A 315 5.52 -21.49 4.71
CA SER A 315 4.87 -22.35 3.71
C SER A 315 5.00 -23.85 3.98
N SER A 316 5.96 -24.25 4.83
CA SER A 316 6.24 -25.66 5.14
C SER A 316 5.45 -26.10 6.38
N SER A 317 4.40 -26.89 6.17
CA SER A 317 3.42 -27.39 7.14
C SER A 317 3.95 -28.43 8.15
N SER A 318 5.14 -28.24 8.71
CA SER A 318 5.62 -28.98 9.89
C SER A 318 5.74 -28.00 11.06
N GLY A 319 4.99 -28.27 12.15
CA GLY A 319 4.80 -27.44 13.34
C GLY A 319 6.04 -27.12 14.20
N GLU A 320 7.21 -26.95 13.60
CA GLU A 320 8.41 -26.33 14.18
C GLU A 320 8.57 -24.85 13.73
N ALA A 321 7.51 -24.26 13.17
CA ALA A 321 7.49 -22.94 12.54
C ALA A 321 7.79 -21.75 13.49
N VAL A 322 7.89 -21.96 14.81
CA VAL A 322 8.23 -20.92 15.80
C VAL A 322 9.74 -20.90 16.13
N ALA A 323 10.51 -21.91 15.70
CA ALA A 323 11.85 -22.17 16.24
C ALA A 323 13.04 -21.84 15.33
N ARG A 324 12.84 -21.17 14.18
CA ARG A 324 13.96 -20.85 13.25
C ARG A 324 14.27 -19.37 13.07
N THR A 325 13.44 -18.43 13.50
CA THR A 325 13.85 -17.02 13.65
C THR A 325 14.04 -16.70 15.14
N PRO A 326 15.29 -16.53 15.62
CA PRO A 326 15.50 -16.25 17.02
C PRO A 326 14.90 -14.87 17.34
N PRO A 327 14.19 -14.71 18.48
CA PRO A 327 13.65 -13.43 18.95
C PRO A 327 14.71 -12.34 19.15
N LYS A 328 16.00 -12.68 19.01
CA LYS A 328 17.16 -11.81 19.12
C LYS A 328 17.64 -11.23 17.78
N ALA A 329 17.19 -11.73 16.61
CA ALA A 329 17.69 -11.24 15.32
C ALA A 329 17.42 -9.74 15.13
N PHE A 330 16.19 -9.29 15.42
CA PHE A 330 15.84 -7.87 15.35
C PHE A 330 16.65 -7.04 16.35
N ALA A 331 16.82 -7.51 17.59
CA ALA A 331 17.62 -6.82 18.60
C ALA A 331 19.11 -6.74 18.21
N ALA A 332 19.66 -7.77 17.59
CA ALA A 332 21.03 -7.81 17.10
C ALA A 332 21.23 -6.83 15.93
N PHE A 333 20.33 -6.84 14.94
CA PHE A 333 20.37 -5.87 13.85
C PHE A 333 20.23 -4.44 14.36
N ASN A 334 19.28 -4.20 15.27
CA ASN A 334 19.07 -2.88 15.84
C ASN A 334 20.25 -2.40 16.71
N SER A 335 20.87 -3.29 17.49
CA SER A 335 22.12 -2.99 18.20
C SER A 335 23.27 -2.68 17.23
N CYS A 336 23.33 -3.39 16.10
CA CYS A 336 24.31 -3.10 15.06
C CYS A 336 24.06 -1.75 14.40
N VAL A 337 22.80 -1.41 14.07
CA VAL A 337 22.44 -0.13 13.46
C VAL A 337 22.71 1.04 14.41
N THR A 338 22.40 0.89 15.71
CA THR A 338 22.71 1.90 16.72
C THR A 338 24.21 2.07 16.94
N LYS A 339 25.00 0.97 16.99
CA LYS A 339 26.47 1.04 17.03
C LYS A 339 27.07 1.66 15.77
N LEU A 340 26.56 1.32 14.59
CA LEU A 340 26.96 1.94 13.32
C LEU A 340 26.63 3.43 13.32
N LEU A 341 25.50 3.82 13.90
CA LEU A 341 25.13 5.22 14.06
C LEU A 341 26.08 5.96 15.00
N GLU A 342 26.51 5.33 16.10
CA GLU A 342 27.46 5.92 17.06
C GLU A 342 28.88 6.04 16.48
N GLU A 343 29.37 5.01 15.81
CA GLU A 343 30.75 4.96 15.28
C GLU A 343 30.92 5.73 13.97
N LYS A 344 29.87 5.85 13.14
CA LYS A 344 29.94 6.47 11.79
C LYS A 344 29.19 7.80 11.65
N LYS A 345 29.08 8.59 12.73
CA LYS A 345 28.44 9.94 12.80
C LYS A 345 28.94 11.02 11.81
N GLY A 346 29.71 10.69 10.78
CA GLY A 346 30.17 11.64 9.76
C GLY A 346 30.34 11.09 8.35
N ALA A 347 30.02 9.81 8.09
CA ALA A 347 30.26 9.17 6.79
C ALA A 347 29.01 8.62 6.08
N ILE A 348 27.89 8.45 6.81
CA ILE A 348 26.65 7.90 6.25
C ILE A 348 25.69 9.05 5.98
N GLU A 349 25.25 9.18 4.72
CA GLU A 349 24.18 10.12 4.34
C GLU A 349 22.86 9.72 5.03
N LEU A 350 22.09 10.69 5.51
CA LEU A 350 20.81 10.47 6.19
C LEU A 350 19.85 9.58 5.36
N ALA A 351 19.84 9.75 4.03
CA ALA A 351 19.07 8.92 3.11
C ALA A 351 19.44 7.42 3.17
N GLU A 352 20.71 7.07 3.37
CA GLU A 352 21.17 5.68 3.46
C GLU A 352 20.77 5.05 4.79
N LEU A 353 20.71 5.84 5.86
CA LEU A 353 20.22 5.40 7.16
C LEU A 353 18.70 5.19 7.15
N LEU A 354 17.93 6.10 6.54
CA LEU A 354 16.48 5.94 6.37
C LEU A 354 16.15 4.70 5.52
N ARG A 355 16.94 4.41 4.47
CA ARG A 355 16.82 3.16 3.70
C ARG A 355 17.08 1.93 4.54
N LEU A 356 18.11 1.96 5.39
CA LEU A 356 18.42 0.85 6.28
C LEU A 356 17.30 0.61 7.29
N GLN A 357 16.72 1.68 7.84
CA GLN A 357 15.55 1.58 8.72
C GLN A 357 14.31 1.07 7.98
N ALA A 358 14.10 1.46 6.71
CA ALA A 358 13.04 0.90 5.87
C ALA A 358 13.22 -0.62 5.68
N ALA A 359 14.45 -1.07 5.40
CA ALA A 359 14.77 -2.49 5.25
C ALA A 359 14.61 -3.27 6.57
N LEU A 360 14.99 -2.67 7.71
CA LEU A 360 14.79 -3.25 9.03
C LEU A 360 13.29 -3.36 9.36
N LEU A 361 12.48 -2.38 8.95
CA LEU A 361 11.04 -2.38 9.12
C LEU A 361 10.36 -3.42 8.21
N GLU A 362 10.76 -3.52 6.94
CA GLU A 362 10.36 -4.61 6.02
C GLU A 362 10.64 -5.97 6.66
N PHE A 363 11.86 -6.16 7.17
CA PHE A 363 12.26 -7.38 7.86
C PHE A 363 11.41 -7.66 9.11
N ALA A 364 11.13 -6.66 9.93
CA ALA A 364 10.32 -6.81 11.14
C ALA A 364 8.87 -7.21 10.81
N LEU A 365 8.27 -6.59 9.80
CA LEU A 365 6.90 -6.88 9.35
C LEU A 365 6.79 -8.27 8.71
N GLU A 366 7.79 -8.71 7.95
CA GLU A 366 7.80 -10.05 7.33
C GLU A 366 8.08 -11.18 8.36
N CYS A 367 8.96 -10.94 9.34
CA CYS A 367 9.37 -11.97 10.30
C CYS A 367 8.50 -12.05 11.56
N TYR A 368 7.89 -10.94 12.00
CA TYR A 368 7.10 -10.86 13.23
C TYR A 368 5.78 -10.12 13.03
N PRO A 369 4.80 -10.71 12.30
CA PRO A 369 3.48 -10.12 12.20
C PRO A 369 2.85 -9.99 13.60
N GLY A 370 2.48 -8.77 14.01
CA GLY A 370 1.78 -8.48 15.26
C GLY A 370 2.62 -7.91 16.41
N ARG A 371 3.96 -7.83 16.32
CA ARG A 371 4.78 -7.14 17.33
C ARG A 371 5.06 -5.68 16.97
N LEU A 372 4.19 -4.80 17.45
CA LEU A 372 4.22 -3.36 17.21
C LEU A 372 5.35 -2.64 17.95
N ASP A 373 5.88 -3.24 19.01
CA ASP A 373 7.02 -2.69 19.78
C ASP A 373 8.26 -2.47 18.90
N TYR A 374 8.50 -3.36 17.94
CA TYR A 374 9.63 -3.26 17.02
C TYR A 374 9.44 -2.16 15.98
N VAL A 375 8.20 -1.97 15.52
CA VAL A 375 7.84 -0.88 14.62
C VAL A 375 7.99 0.47 15.34
N ASN A 376 7.48 0.58 16.57
CA ASN A 376 7.64 1.75 17.41
C ASN A 376 9.11 2.04 17.76
N HIS A 377 9.93 1.01 17.95
CA HIS A 377 11.36 1.20 18.19
C HIS A 377 12.10 1.69 16.94
N CYS A 378 11.78 1.16 15.75
CA CYS A 378 12.30 1.68 14.48
C CYS A 378 11.90 3.14 14.28
N PHE A 379 10.64 3.49 14.52
CA PHE A 379 10.16 4.87 14.46
C PHE A 379 10.83 5.77 15.51
N GLY A 380 11.03 5.29 16.73
CA GLY A 380 11.77 6.00 17.77
C GLY A 380 13.22 6.26 17.38
N THR A 381 13.85 5.31 16.70
CA THR A 381 15.22 5.47 16.18
C THR A 381 15.25 6.46 15.02
N CYS A 382 14.30 6.39 14.07
CA CYS A 382 14.14 7.38 13.01
C CYS A 382 13.91 8.79 13.57
N ALA A 383 13.04 8.92 14.58
CA ALA A 383 12.76 10.20 15.24
C ALA A 383 13.99 10.72 15.98
N ALA A 384 14.75 9.85 16.67
CA ALA A 384 16.00 10.23 17.33
C ALA A 384 17.06 10.69 16.33
N VAL A 385 17.17 10.03 15.17
CA VAL A 385 18.06 10.42 14.07
C VAL A 385 17.68 11.78 13.51
N LEU A 386 16.38 12.00 13.25
CA LEU A 386 15.86 13.27 12.72
C LEU A 386 15.95 14.43 13.74
N ARG A 387 15.88 14.13 15.05
CA ARG A 387 16.07 15.12 16.13
C ARG A 387 17.55 15.44 16.41
N GLN A 388 18.46 14.51 16.10
CA GLN A 388 19.91 14.68 16.33
C GLN A 388 20.59 15.50 15.23
N ASP A 389 20.00 15.57 14.03
CA ASP A 389 20.41 16.59 13.05
C ASP A 389 19.93 17.98 13.55
N PRO A 390 20.80 19.00 13.54
CA PRO A 390 20.44 20.35 14.00
C PRO A 390 19.25 20.88 13.18
N PRO A 391 18.45 21.83 13.73
CA PRO A 391 17.16 22.19 13.17
C PRO A 391 17.36 22.77 11.77
N ARG A 392 17.15 21.94 10.75
CA ARG A 392 17.08 22.40 9.37
C ARG A 392 15.76 23.13 9.22
N THR A 393 15.87 24.43 9.05
CA THR A 393 14.80 25.33 8.62
C THR A 393 14.38 25.07 7.17
N GLU A 394 14.96 24.06 6.51
CA GLU A 394 14.72 23.67 5.12
C GLU A 394 14.03 22.29 5.07
N PRO A 395 13.08 22.08 4.14
CA PRO A 395 12.45 20.78 3.93
C PRO A 395 13.50 19.71 3.60
N LEU A 396 13.25 18.46 4.00
CA LEU A 396 14.08 17.32 3.61
C LEU A 396 14.30 17.30 2.10
N ASP A 397 15.49 16.88 1.65
CA ASP A 397 15.76 16.67 0.24
C ASP A 397 14.75 15.66 -0.34
N ASP A 398 14.35 15.82 -1.61
CA ASP A 398 13.33 14.98 -2.26
C ASP A 398 13.62 13.47 -2.11
N THR A 399 14.89 13.10 -2.06
CA THR A 399 15.35 11.71 -1.86
C THR A 399 15.13 11.24 -0.42
N GLU A 400 15.42 12.07 0.58
CA GLU A 400 15.22 11.74 2.00
C GLU A 400 13.72 11.66 2.32
N ALA A 401 12.93 12.57 1.76
CA ALA A 401 11.47 12.56 1.86
C ALA A 401 10.84 11.32 1.21
N GLU A 402 11.37 10.85 0.08
CA GLU A 402 10.92 9.58 -0.55
C GLU A 402 11.20 8.37 0.34
N GLN A 403 12.37 8.33 1.00
CA GLN A 403 12.70 7.21 1.88
C GLN A 403 11.87 7.24 3.16
N LEU A 404 11.62 8.42 3.73
CA LEU A 404 10.75 8.56 4.88
C LEU A 404 9.30 8.21 4.54
N GLU A 405 8.80 8.61 3.36
CA GLU A 405 7.52 8.16 2.83
C GLU A 405 7.46 6.63 2.74
N ARG A 406 8.50 5.99 2.19
CA ARG A 406 8.56 4.52 2.11
C ARG A 406 8.52 3.89 3.51
N VAL A 407 9.29 4.40 4.46
CA VAL A 407 9.28 3.92 5.87
C VAL A 407 7.88 4.00 6.46
N LEU A 408 7.15 5.09 6.21
CA LEU A 408 5.79 5.29 6.71
C LEU A 408 4.74 4.48 5.94
N ALA A 409 4.98 4.17 4.66
CA ALA A 409 4.06 3.39 3.81
C ALA A 409 4.13 1.87 4.06
N LEU A 410 5.29 1.36 4.48
CA LEU A 410 5.50 -0.08 4.73
C LEU A 410 4.55 -0.71 5.76
N PRO A 411 4.31 -0.11 6.95
CA PRO A 411 3.35 -0.66 7.91
C PRO A 411 1.89 -0.45 7.49
N LEU A 412 1.63 0.35 6.45
CA LEU A 412 0.30 0.59 5.88
C LEU A 412 -0.09 -0.45 4.82
N ALA A 413 0.82 -1.38 4.49
CA ALA A 413 0.46 -2.53 3.67
C ALA A 413 -0.59 -3.40 4.40
N PRO A 414 -1.49 -4.08 3.66
CA PRO A 414 -2.65 -4.80 4.23
C PRO A 414 -2.31 -5.95 5.20
N SER A 415 -1.03 -6.24 5.43
CA SER A 415 -0.54 -7.22 6.40
C SER A 415 -0.47 -6.71 7.85
N GLY A 416 -0.52 -5.39 8.07
CA GLY A 416 -0.67 -4.80 9.41
C GLY A 416 -2.13 -4.43 9.66
N GLY A 417 -2.82 -5.19 10.51
CA GLY A 417 -4.21 -4.88 10.90
C GLY A 417 -4.36 -3.44 11.46
N LEU A 418 -5.58 -2.90 11.41
CA LEU A 418 -5.90 -1.51 11.78
C LEU A 418 -5.42 -1.14 13.19
N GLY A 419 -5.53 -2.07 14.14
CA GLY A 419 -5.06 -1.89 15.52
C GLY A 419 -3.56 -1.56 15.59
N GLY A 420 -2.77 -2.10 14.66
CA GLY A 420 -1.33 -1.86 14.59
C GLY A 420 -0.94 -0.47 14.12
N VAL A 421 -1.77 0.19 13.31
CA VAL A 421 -1.49 1.53 12.77
C VAL A 421 -1.90 2.62 13.77
N LEU A 422 -3.02 2.41 14.48
CA LEU A 422 -3.55 3.38 15.44
C LEU A 422 -2.78 3.42 16.78
N GLU A 423 -2.07 2.35 17.12
CA GLU A 423 -1.19 2.29 18.29
C GLU A 423 0.19 2.94 18.05
N LEU A 424 0.49 3.39 16.83
CA LEU A 424 1.75 4.06 16.50
C LEU A 424 1.76 5.49 17.03
N THR A 425 2.22 5.65 18.27
CA THR A 425 2.30 6.95 18.96
C THR A 425 3.27 7.94 18.30
N LEU A 426 4.33 7.43 17.66
CA LEU A 426 5.39 8.25 17.04
C LEU A 426 5.12 8.59 15.56
N PHE A 427 4.03 8.08 14.97
CA PHE A 427 3.68 8.35 13.57
C PHE A 427 3.37 9.83 13.33
N GLY A 428 2.66 10.48 14.26
CA GLY A 428 2.29 11.90 14.15
C GLY A 428 3.49 12.85 14.12
N GLU A 429 4.53 12.58 14.93
CA GLU A 429 5.75 13.39 14.96
C GLU A 429 6.57 13.24 13.67
N LEU A 430 6.68 12.02 13.13
CA LEU A 430 7.43 11.77 11.89
C LEU A 430 6.78 12.45 10.68
N VAL A 431 5.44 12.48 10.62
CA VAL A 431 4.70 13.15 9.54
C VAL A 431 4.94 14.65 9.51
N GLU A 432 5.20 15.28 10.67
CA GLU A 432 5.49 16.71 10.76
C GLU A 432 6.82 17.10 10.10
N TYR A 433 7.74 16.17 9.89
CA TYR A 433 9.00 16.45 9.20
C TYR A 433 8.86 16.43 7.67
N LEU A 434 7.84 15.78 7.08
CA LEU A 434 7.72 15.67 5.61
C LEU A 434 7.27 17.00 4.95
N PRO A 435 7.58 17.22 3.65
CA PRO A 435 6.94 18.25 2.83
C PRO A 435 5.43 18.02 2.70
N TRP A 436 4.65 19.11 2.56
CA TRP A 436 3.18 19.08 2.54
C TRP A 436 2.59 18.10 1.52
N ARG A 437 3.15 18.04 0.30
CA ARG A 437 2.71 17.12 -0.76
C ARG A 437 2.83 15.65 -0.35
N ARG A 438 3.99 15.26 0.20
CA ARG A 438 4.25 13.88 0.65
C ARG A 438 3.43 13.52 1.90
N ARG A 439 3.11 14.50 2.76
CA ARG A 439 2.17 14.27 3.88
C ARG A 439 0.79 13.85 3.38
N ARG A 440 0.30 14.45 2.28
CA ARG A 440 -0.97 14.05 1.65
C ARG A 440 -0.88 12.61 1.14
N ASP A 441 0.19 12.24 0.45
CA ASP A 441 0.39 10.88 -0.08
C ASP A 441 0.45 9.81 1.02
N VAL A 442 1.21 10.05 2.11
CA VAL A 442 1.26 9.16 3.27
C VAL A 442 -0.11 9.03 3.94
N SER A 443 -0.79 10.15 4.18
CA SER A 443 -2.13 10.17 4.78
C SER A 443 -3.14 9.43 3.90
N LEU A 444 -2.99 9.50 2.58
CA LEU A 444 -3.82 8.78 1.62
C LEU A 444 -3.53 7.28 1.64
N GLY A 445 -2.27 6.90 1.82
CA GLY A 445 -1.86 5.53 2.13
C GLY A 445 -2.55 4.99 3.38
N VAL A 446 -2.63 5.79 4.46
CA VAL A 446 -3.34 5.42 5.69
C VAL A 446 -4.82 5.19 5.42
N VAL A 447 -5.48 6.12 4.72
CA VAL A 447 -6.91 5.98 4.36
C VAL A 447 -7.17 4.71 3.56
N ARG A 448 -6.31 4.38 2.58
CA ARG A 448 -6.43 3.16 1.78
C ARG A 448 -6.22 1.90 2.61
N ALA A 449 -5.26 1.90 3.54
CA ALA A 449 -5.01 0.80 4.46
C ALA A 449 -6.22 0.53 5.36
N VAL A 450 -6.77 1.59 5.96
CA VAL A 450 -7.95 1.54 6.82
C VAL A 450 -9.18 1.02 6.06
N LEU A 451 -9.41 1.52 4.84
CA LEU A 451 -10.49 1.04 3.97
C LEU A 451 -10.29 -0.41 3.50
N GLY A 452 -9.04 -0.84 3.30
CA GLY A 452 -8.69 -2.21 2.94
C GLY A 452 -8.91 -3.21 4.08
N ALA A 453 -8.64 -2.79 5.33
CA ALA A 453 -8.91 -3.60 6.52
C ALA A 453 -10.41 -3.76 6.78
N GLY A 454 -11.21 -2.71 6.54
CA GLY A 454 -12.68 -2.77 6.63
C GLY A 454 -13.23 -3.01 8.04
N GLU A 455 -12.40 -2.91 9.08
CA GLU A 455 -12.80 -3.05 10.48
C GLU A 455 -13.64 -1.85 10.94
N PRO A 456 -14.69 -2.07 11.76
CA PRO A 456 -15.52 -0.99 12.29
C PRO A 456 -14.74 -0.16 13.32
N LEU A 457 -14.93 1.16 13.26
CA LEU A 457 -14.31 2.10 14.21
C LEU A 457 -15.25 2.36 15.38
N ASP A 458 -15.06 1.59 16.45
CA ASP A 458 -15.98 1.57 17.60
C ASP A 458 -15.67 2.65 18.67
N SER A 459 -14.42 3.11 18.75
CA SER A 459 -13.98 4.05 19.80
C SER A 459 -13.78 5.49 19.30
N VAL A 460 -14.25 6.46 20.09
CA VAL A 460 -14.04 7.90 19.86
C VAL A 460 -12.55 8.26 19.83
N GLU A 461 -11.74 7.65 20.70
CA GLU A 461 -10.29 7.91 20.77
C GLU A 461 -9.56 7.46 19.50
N SER A 462 -9.93 6.28 18.98
CA SER A 462 -9.38 5.74 17.73
C SER A 462 -9.71 6.64 16.54
N VAL A 463 -10.91 7.22 16.53
CA VAL A 463 -11.34 8.18 15.51
C VAL A 463 -10.59 9.51 15.61
N GLU A 464 -10.39 10.04 16.81
CA GLU A 464 -9.61 11.28 17.01
C GLU A 464 -8.13 11.09 16.65
N LYS A 465 -7.53 9.94 17.00
CA LYS A 465 -6.17 9.58 16.54
C LYS A 465 -6.11 9.46 15.03
N LEU A 466 -7.05 8.77 14.39
CA LEU A 466 -7.10 8.67 12.94
C LEU A 466 -7.21 10.04 12.26
N PHE A 467 -8.05 10.94 12.79
CA PHE A 467 -8.18 12.30 12.26
C PHE A 467 -6.95 13.18 12.51
N SER A 468 -6.20 12.95 13.58
CA SER A 468 -4.89 13.59 13.78
C SER A 468 -3.88 13.15 12.72
N MET A 469 -3.86 11.86 12.35
CA MET A 469 -2.99 11.32 11.31
C MET A 469 -3.37 11.80 9.90
N ILE A 470 -4.68 11.91 9.62
CA ILE A 470 -5.24 12.38 8.34
C ILE A 470 -5.32 13.91 8.28
N GLY A 471 -4.88 14.63 9.31
CA GLY A 471 -4.87 16.09 9.40
C GLY A 471 -4.40 16.83 8.13
N PRO A 472 -3.33 16.39 7.43
CA PRO A 472 -2.88 16.99 6.17
C PRO A 472 -3.87 16.88 5.00
N LEU A 473 -4.73 15.85 4.96
CA LEU A 473 -5.81 15.72 3.97
C LEU A 473 -7.06 16.53 4.33
N LEU A 474 -7.19 16.89 5.60
CA LEU A 474 -8.35 17.60 6.15
C LEU A 474 -8.15 19.11 6.16
N ARG A 475 -6.92 19.59 6.33
CA ARG A 475 -6.58 21.01 6.35
C ARG A 475 -6.07 21.48 4.99
N ASP A 476 -6.28 22.76 4.69
CA ASP A 476 -5.62 23.40 3.56
C ASP A 476 -4.17 23.72 3.95
N GLY A 477 -3.25 23.46 3.03
CA GLY A 477 -1.84 23.76 3.25
C GLY A 477 -1.56 25.26 3.07
N PRO A 478 -0.49 25.79 3.67
CA PRO A 478 -0.03 27.15 3.39
C PRO A 478 0.32 27.39 1.90
N ASP A 479 0.58 26.33 1.13
CA ASP A 479 0.86 26.41 -0.32
C ASP A 479 -0.37 26.77 -1.18
N ASP A 480 -1.60 26.48 -0.71
CA ASP A 480 -2.83 26.83 -1.45
C ASP A 480 -3.20 28.32 -1.30
N ALA A 481 -2.71 28.98 -0.23
CA ALA A 481 -2.99 30.39 0.03
C ALA A 481 -2.20 31.36 -0.89
N THR A 482 -1.09 30.91 -1.48
CA THR A 482 -0.24 31.74 -2.36
C THR A 482 -0.57 31.59 -3.85
N GLY A 483 -1.49 30.69 -4.21
CA GLY A 483 -1.96 30.45 -5.58
C GLY A 483 -3.01 31.45 -6.08
N GLY A 484 -2.84 32.74 -5.77
CA GLY A 484 -3.66 33.81 -6.34
C GLY A 484 -3.31 34.06 -7.81
N GLN A 485 -4.20 33.65 -8.71
CA GLN A 485 -4.35 34.19 -10.08
C GLN A 485 -3.17 33.97 -11.07
N GLN A 486 -2.85 32.74 -11.47
CA GLN A 486 -2.34 32.46 -12.84
C GLN A 486 -2.22 30.95 -13.12
N GLN A 487 -3.36 30.28 -13.39
CA GLN A 487 -3.48 29.10 -14.29
C GLN A 487 -4.92 28.56 -14.25
N LYS A 488 -5.89 29.39 -14.63
CA LYS A 488 -7.19 28.92 -15.15
C LYS A 488 -7.25 29.29 -16.64
N SER A 489 -6.46 28.60 -17.45
CA SER A 489 -6.65 28.60 -18.90
C SER A 489 -6.19 27.26 -19.46
N SER A 490 -7.15 26.58 -20.08
CA SER A 490 -7.04 25.33 -20.84
C SER A 490 -6.67 24.05 -20.07
N ALA A 491 -7.66 23.42 -19.47
CA ALA A 491 -7.72 21.97 -19.42
C ALA A 491 -9.12 21.53 -19.88
N THR A 492 -9.11 20.70 -20.90
CA THR A 492 -10.23 20.02 -21.54
C THR A 492 -11.04 19.15 -20.58
N SER A 493 -12.30 18.90 -20.97
CA SER A 493 -13.28 17.96 -20.41
C SER A 493 -12.74 16.64 -19.83
N ASP A 494 -13.39 16.18 -18.76
CA ASP A 494 -13.48 14.78 -18.29
C ASP A 494 -12.29 14.12 -17.55
N ALA A 495 -11.61 14.84 -16.65
CA ALA A 495 -10.88 14.20 -15.56
C ALA A 495 -11.36 14.76 -14.20
N VAL A 496 -11.84 13.88 -13.32
CA VAL A 496 -12.09 14.22 -11.91
C VAL A 496 -10.77 14.73 -11.33
N PRO A 497 -10.71 15.94 -10.72
CA PRO A 497 -9.48 16.41 -10.08
C PRO A 497 -8.99 15.36 -9.09
N ASP A 498 -7.69 15.05 -9.05
CA ASP A 498 -7.13 14.05 -8.12
C ASP A 498 -7.65 14.29 -6.69
N GLU A 499 -7.74 15.56 -6.27
CA GLU A 499 -8.30 15.99 -4.98
C GLU A 499 -9.74 15.53 -4.72
N ALA A 500 -10.60 15.47 -5.73
CA ALA A 500 -11.96 14.96 -5.57
C ALA A 500 -11.96 13.44 -5.35
N THR A 501 -11.03 12.70 -5.96
CA THR A 501 -10.88 11.25 -5.68
C THR A 501 -10.36 11.00 -4.27
N GLU A 502 -9.43 11.84 -3.78
CA GLU A 502 -8.93 11.78 -2.40
C GLU A 502 -10.05 12.03 -1.39
N GLN A 503 -10.84 13.08 -1.62
CA GLN A 503 -11.96 13.42 -0.73
C GLN A 503 -13.09 12.40 -0.79
N LEU A 504 -13.29 11.71 -1.92
CA LEU A 504 -14.20 10.56 -2.00
C LEU A 504 -13.71 9.37 -1.17
N LEU A 505 -12.40 9.15 -1.03
CA LEU A 505 -11.85 8.12 -0.13
C LEU A 505 -12.06 8.50 1.34
N VAL A 506 -11.81 9.76 1.70
CA VAL A 506 -12.14 10.27 3.04
C VAL A 506 -13.64 10.13 3.32
N ALA A 507 -14.47 10.42 2.33
CA ALA A 507 -15.91 10.25 2.43
C ALA A 507 -16.32 8.78 2.67
N ARG A 508 -15.58 7.80 2.13
CA ARG A 508 -15.78 6.37 2.42
C ARG A 508 -15.48 6.01 3.87
N LEU A 509 -14.57 6.72 4.56
CA LEU A 509 -14.33 6.48 5.99
C LEU A 509 -15.58 6.68 6.83
N SER A 510 -16.48 7.60 6.43
CA SER A 510 -17.77 7.79 7.10
C SER A 510 -18.64 6.53 7.12
N HIS A 511 -18.39 5.57 6.23
CA HIS A 511 -19.09 4.31 6.19
C HIS A 511 -18.55 3.25 7.16
N LEU A 512 -17.32 3.40 7.66
CA LEU A 512 -16.70 2.52 8.64
C LEU A 512 -17.08 2.86 10.09
N PHE A 513 -17.67 4.04 10.32
CA PHE A 513 -18.25 4.38 11.62
C PHE A 513 -19.51 3.53 11.86
N GLN A 514 -19.35 2.48 12.65
CA GLN A 514 -20.42 1.62 13.12
C GLN A 514 -20.18 1.41 14.61
N HIS A 515 -21.25 1.47 15.39
CA HIS A 515 -21.19 1.21 16.82
C HIS A 515 -22.59 0.75 17.26
N ASP A 516 -22.64 -0.22 18.18
CA ASP A 516 -23.91 -0.78 18.66
C ASP A 516 -24.67 0.22 19.54
N ASP A 517 -23.96 1.07 20.29
CA ASP A 517 -24.54 2.22 21.00
C ASP A 517 -24.71 3.44 20.07
N THR A 518 -25.95 3.91 20.03
CA THR A 518 -26.40 5.07 19.26
C THR A 518 -25.79 6.38 19.79
N ASP A 519 -25.58 6.50 21.11
CA ASP A 519 -25.05 7.73 21.72
C ASP A 519 -23.55 7.89 21.45
N ALA A 520 -22.79 6.79 21.49
CA ALA A 520 -21.37 6.78 21.10
C ALA A 520 -21.21 7.14 19.61
N LEU A 521 -22.07 6.62 18.73
CA LEU A 521 -22.07 6.97 17.31
C LEU A 521 -22.32 8.47 17.07
N PHE A 522 -23.21 9.09 17.86
CA PHE A 522 -23.44 10.54 17.79
C PHE A 522 -22.20 11.34 18.21
N ARG A 523 -21.47 10.91 19.25
CA ARG A 523 -20.20 11.54 19.67
C ARG A 523 -19.12 11.41 18.57
N ILE A 524 -19.04 10.25 17.92
CA ILE A 524 -18.14 10.01 16.77
C ILE A 524 -18.47 10.97 15.62
N PHE A 525 -19.76 11.13 15.27
CA PHE A 525 -20.16 12.10 14.25
C PHE A 525 -19.88 13.55 14.65
N GLY A 526 -20.02 13.89 15.93
CA GLY A 526 -19.61 15.19 16.45
C GLY A 526 -18.11 15.47 16.30
N ALA A 527 -17.26 14.48 16.59
CA ALA A 527 -15.81 14.56 16.34
C ALA A 527 -15.51 14.71 14.84
N ALA A 528 -16.13 13.88 14.00
CA ALA A 528 -15.98 13.94 12.55
C ALA A 528 -16.37 15.31 11.97
N ARG A 529 -17.47 15.91 12.43
CA ARG A 529 -17.88 17.25 12.01
C ARG A 529 -16.86 18.33 12.39
N ARG A 530 -16.28 18.27 13.60
CA ARG A 530 -15.25 19.23 14.03
C ARG A 530 -14.01 19.19 13.13
N HIS A 531 -13.61 17.99 12.71
CA HIS A 531 -12.44 17.80 11.85
C HIS A 531 -12.73 18.11 10.37
N PHE A 532 -13.87 17.68 9.83
CA PHE A 532 -14.26 18.01 8.45
C PHE A 532 -14.56 19.51 8.26
N GLY A 533 -15.04 20.19 9.29
CA GLY A 533 -15.27 21.64 9.27
C GLY A 533 -14.00 22.49 9.29
N GLN A 534 -12.83 21.90 9.57
CA GLN A 534 -11.52 22.57 9.45
C GLN A 534 -11.01 22.58 7.99
N GLY A 535 -11.67 21.86 7.08
CA GLY A 535 -11.31 21.84 5.68
C GLY A 535 -11.89 23.01 4.91
N GLY A 536 -11.17 23.44 3.87
CA GLY A 536 -11.62 24.49 2.97
C GLY A 536 -12.94 24.18 2.27
N ILE A 537 -13.50 25.23 1.66
CA ILE A 537 -14.82 25.24 1.01
C ILE A 537 -14.94 24.10 -0.02
N ASP A 538 -13.91 23.86 -0.84
CA ASP A 538 -13.98 22.87 -1.93
C ASP A 538 -13.98 21.40 -1.44
N ARG A 539 -13.42 21.12 -0.25
CA ARG A 539 -13.34 19.75 0.32
C ARG A 539 -14.61 19.37 1.06
N VAL A 540 -15.20 20.33 1.77
CA VAL A 540 -16.44 20.19 2.54
C VAL A 540 -17.59 19.63 1.70
N ARG A 541 -17.64 19.99 0.41
CA ARG A 541 -18.65 19.51 -0.55
C ARG A 541 -18.75 17.98 -0.62
N TYR A 542 -17.65 17.26 -0.46
CA TYR A 542 -17.60 15.81 -0.64
C TYR A 542 -17.66 15.04 0.67
N THR A 543 -17.14 15.60 1.76
CA THR A 543 -17.00 14.91 3.05
C THR A 543 -18.22 15.06 3.95
N LEU A 544 -18.86 16.23 3.97
CA LEU A 544 -20.03 16.47 4.84
C LEU A 544 -21.31 15.79 4.31
N VAL A 545 -21.42 15.57 3.00
CA VAL A 545 -22.64 14.97 2.42
C VAL A 545 -22.87 13.54 2.92
N PRO A 546 -21.88 12.62 2.90
CA PRO A 546 -22.07 11.28 3.45
C PRO A 546 -22.26 11.27 4.96
N LEU A 547 -21.64 12.23 5.69
CA LEU A 547 -21.89 12.42 7.11
C LEU A 547 -23.37 12.77 7.38
N VAL A 548 -23.96 13.67 6.57
CA VAL A 548 -25.40 13.99 6.66
C VAL A 548 -26.25 12.75 6.41
N PHE A 549 -25.98 11.96 5.37
CA PHE A 549 -26.75 10.73 5.10
C PHE A 549 -26.61 9.69 6.22
N ARG A 550 -25.42 9.52 6.79
CA ARG A 550 -25.19 8.64 7.95
C ARG A 550 -25.89 9.17 9.21
N ALA A 551 -25.87 10.47 9.45
CA ALA A 551 -26.61 11.11 10.54
C ALA A 551 -28.13 10.98 10.37
N LEU A 552 -28.66 11.04 9.14
CA LEU A 552 -30.07 10.77 8.86
C LEU A 552 -30.43 9.30 9.09
N ALA A 553 -29.55 8.36 8.73
CA ALA A 553 -29.74 6.94 9.05
C ALA A 553 -29.73 6.70 10.57
N LEU A 554 -28.85 7.38 11.31
CA LEU A 554 -28.86 7.39 12.77
C LEU A 554 -30.17 7.95 13.31
N ALA A 555 -30.68 9.06 12.77
CA ALA A 555 -31.96 9.64 13.18
C ALA A 555 -33.12 8.63 13.03
N ARG A 556 -33.14 7.83 11.95
CA ARG A 556 -34.13 6.74 11.79
C ARG A 556 -33.93 5.63 12.82
N ALA A 557 -32.69 5.24 13.09
CA ALA A 557 -32.38 4.19 14.07
C ALA A 557 -32.77 4.62 15.49
N VAL A 558 -32.41 5.84 15.90
CA VAL A 558 -32.84 6.47 17.17
C VAL A 558 -34.35 6.47 17.25
N ARG A 559 -35.05 6.86 16.17
CA ARG A 559 -36.51 6.90 16.14
C ARG A 559 -37.13 5.52 16.30
N ALA A 560 -36.59 4.49 15.64
CA ALA A 560 -37.06 3.11 15.79
C ALA A 560 -36.87 2.57 17.22
N VAL A 561 -35.80 3.00 17.90
CA VAL A 561 -35.58 2.70 19.31
C VAL A 561 -36.56 3.46 20.20
N GLU A 562 -36.76 4.77 19.97
CA GLU A 562 -37.75 5.60 20.68
C GLU A 562 -39.18 5.03 20.53
N THR A 563 -39.57 4.56 19.33
CA THR A 563 -40.90 3.97 19.10
C THR A 563 -41.06 2.63 19.79
N LYS A 564 -40.02 1.77 19.79
CA LYS A 564 -40.05 0.49 20.53
C LYS A 564 -40.17 0.70 22.03
N ILE A 565 -39.46 1.70 22.57
CA ILE A 565 -39.60 2.08 23.99
C ILE A 565 -41.00 2.62 24.27
N ALA A 566 -41.56 3.45 23.39
CA ALA A 566 -42.92 3.96 23.54
C ALA A 566 -43.98 2.85 23.43
N GLU A 567 -43.78 1.85 22.57
CA GLU A 567 -44.64 0.66 22.45
C GLU A 567 -44.55 -0.21 23.72
N GLN A 568 -43.35 -0.46 24.24
CA GLN A 568 -43.16 -1.18 25.51
C GLN A 568 -43.81 -0.44 26.69
N GLN A 569 -43.66 0.89 26.76
CA GLN A 569 -44.32 1.70 27.79
C GLN A 569 -45.85 1.72 27.63
N ALA A 570 -46.35 1.69 26.40
CA ALA A 570 -47.79 1.62 26.12
C ALA A 570 -48.37 0.23 26.45
N GLU A 571 -47.61 -0.84 26.23
CA GLU A 571 -47.96 -2.20 26.64
C GLU A 571 -47.97 -2.34 28.17
N GLU A 572 -46.97 -1.78 28.86
CA GLU A 572 -46.94 -1.74 30.33
C GLU A 572 -48.12 -0.93 30.91
N GLN A 573 -48.45 0.22 30.33
CA GLN A 573 -49.63 1.00 30.72
C GLN A 573 -50.97 0.32 30.36
N ALA A 574 -51.00 -0.49 29.29
CA ALA A 574 -52.17 -1.26 28.91
C ALA A 574 -52.38 -2.49 29.80
N GLU A 575 -51.31 -3.13 30.28
CA GLU A 575 -51.37 -4.17 31.32
C GLU A 575 -51.79 -3.60 32.67
N GLU A 576 -51.30 -2.40 33.04
CA GLU A 576 -51.68 -1.72 34.27
C GLU A 576 -53.16 -1.31 34.27
N ASN A 577 -53.68 -0.85 33.12
CA ASN A 577 -55.11 -0.56 32.92
C ASN A 577 -56.01 -1.80 32.78
N LYS A 578 -55.45 -3.02 32.69
CA LYS A 578 -56.22 -4.28 32.55
C LYS A 578 -56.49 -5.01 33.87
N LYS A 579 -55.98 -4.52 35.01
CA LYS A 579 -56.37 -5.03 36.34
C LYS A 579 -57.78 -4.53 36.70
N PRO A 580 -58.79 -5.41 36.89
CA PRO A 580 -60.13 -5.00 37.31
C PRO A 580 -60.15 -4.54 38.78
N ALA A 581 -60.97 -3.52 39.05
CA ALA A 581 -61.22 -2.98 40.38
C ALA A 581 -62.03 -3.93 41.29
N GLU A 582 -61.50 -4.23 42.49
CA GLU A 582 -62.12 -4.84 43.68
C GLU A 582 -61.12 -4.52 44.83
N GLU A 583 -61.37 -3.87 45.97
CA GLU A 583 -62.52 -3.48 46.78
C GLU A 583 -62.12 -2.21 47.60
N PRO A 584 -63.07 -1.42 48.15
CA PRO A 584 -62.79 -0.14 48.81
C PRO A 584 -62.39 -0.32 50.30
N PRO A 585 -61.46 0.50 50.87
CA PRO A 585 -61.26 0.53 52.30
C PRO A 585 -62.31 1.43 53.01
N PRO A 586 -62.85 1.03 54.18
CA PRO A 586 -63.75 1.86 54.99
C PRO A 586 -62.97 2.89 55.83
N PRO A 587 -63.66 3.89 56.43
CA PRO A 587 -63.10 5.22 56.68
C PRO A 587 -62.45 5.36 58.07
N THR A 588 -61.38 6.15 58.17
CA THR A 588 -60.88 6.70 59.44
C THR A 588 -60.53 8.18 59.29
N GLU A 589 -61.45 9.00 59.83
CA GLU A 589 -61.28 10.24 60.61
C GLU A 589 -59.99 11.09 60.45
N LYS A 590 -60.19 12.33 59.94
CA LYS A 590 -59.89 13.63 60.61
C LYS A 590 -58.63 13.68 61.51
N GLU A 591 -57.61 14.52 61.27
CA GLU A 591 -57.56 16.00 61.37
C GLU A 591 -56.15 16.52 60.94
N PRO A 592 -55.89 17.85 60.85
CA PRO A 592 -55.01 18.44 59.84
C PRO A 592 -53.70 19.05 60.38
N ALA A 593 -52.78 19.27 59.43
CA ALA A 593 -51.82 20.38 59.29
C ALA A 593 -51.08 20.92 60.53
N GLU A 594 -49.74 20.86 60.48
CA GLU A 594 -48.91 21.96 60.96
C GLU A 594 -47.59 22.09 60.18
N LYS A 595 -47.25 23.35 59.89
CA LYS A 595 -46.06 23.85 59.19
C LYS A 595 -44.80 23.70 60.04
N THR A 596 -43.62 23.66 59.39
CA THR A 596 -42.40 24.50 59.66
C THR A 596 -41.23 23.98 58.82
N THR A 597 -40.81 24.71 57.78
CA THR A 597 -39.63 25.62 57.69
C THR A 597 -38.28 24.93 57.48
N ASP A 598 -37.71 25.19 56.29
CA ASP A 598 -36.34 25.66 56.00
C ASP A 598 -35.12 25.04 56.69
N GLY A 599 -34.14 24.68 55.85
CA GLY A 599 -32.80 25.27 55.96
C GLY A 599 -31.62 24.33 56.19
N GLU A 600 -30.64 24.42 55.27
CA GLU A 600 -29.18 24.27 55.47
C GLU A 600 -28.64 22.84 55.62
N GLU A 601 -27.47 22.43 55.12
CA GLU A 601 -26.43 22.92 54.20
C GLU A 601 -25.49 21.68 54.05
N GLU A 602 -25.13 21.28 52.84
CA GLU A 602 -23.74 21.23 52.34
C GLU A 602 -22.84 20.04 52.77
N GLU A 603 -21.89 19.77 51.87
CA GLU A 603 -20.66 18.97 51.98
C GLU A 603 -20.68 17.44 51.73
N ALA A 604 -20.36 17.09 50.47
CA ALA A 604 -19.40 16.03 50.12
C ALA A 604 -17.95 16.50 50.50
N PRO A 605 -16.83 15.71 50.45
CA PRO A 605 -16.59 14.52 49.60
C PRO A 605 -15.60 13.44 50.18
N GLU A 606 -15.19 12.50 49.30
CA GLU A 606 -13.99 11.61 49.34
C GLU A 606 -13.96 10.46 50.38
N GLU A 607 -13.41 9.27 50.18
CA GLU A 607 -12.99 8.37 49.08
C GLU A 607 -12.66 7.01 49.78
N GLU A 608 -12.38 5.94 49.01
CA GLU A 608 -11.72 4.67 49.41
C GLU A 608 -12.54 3.43 49.88
N GLU A 609 -12.64 2.49 48.93
CA GLU A 609 -12.15 1.08 48.94
C GLU A 609 -12.64 -0.01 49.92
N GLU A 610 -12.57 -1.24 49.35
CA GLU A 610 -12.53 -2.61 49.91
C GLU A 610 -13.81 -3.46 50.09
N GLU A 611 -13.95 -4.37 49.10
CA GLU A 611 -14.11 -5.83 49.15
C GLU A 611 -15.04 -6.56 50.16
N ALA A 612 -15.86 -7.48 49.57
CA ALA A 612 -16.00 -8.92 49.90
C ALA A 612 -17.48 -9.42 49.93
N PRO A 613 -17.75 -10.74 49.78
CA PRO A 613 -17.15 -11.74 48.90
C PRO A 613 -18.19 -12.61 48.15
N ALA A 614 -17.68 -13.46 47.26
CA ALA A 614 -18.40 -14.52 46.54
C ALA A 614 -18.75 -15.75 47.41
N ALA A 615 -19.94 -16.35 47.19
CA ALA A 615 -20.16 -17.81 47.11
C ALA A 615 -21.66 -18.17 46.96
N ALA A 616 -22.05 -18.83 45.85
CA ALA A 616 -22.85 -20.07 45.81
C ALA A 616 -23.36 -20.38 44.39
N GLU A 617 -23.06 -21.60 43.91
CA GLU A 617 -23.39 -22.16 42.60
C GLU A 617 -24.88 -22.59 42.45
N ALA A 618 -25.48 -22.27 41.28
CA ALA A 618 -26.37 -23.04 40.36
C ALA A 618 -27.56 -23.92 40.89
N PRO A 619 -28.66 -24.19 40.12
CA PRO A 619 -28.72 -24.23 38.64
C PRO A 619 -29.98 -23.66 37.94
N ALA A 620 -29.77 -23.28 36.67
CA ALA A 620 -30.65 -23.36 35.50
C ALA A 620 -32.19 -23.36 35.68
N ALA A 621 -32.81 -22.21 35.37
CA ALA A 621 -34.09 -22.15 34.69
C ALA A 621 -34.04 -21.01 33.65
N THR A 622 -34.15 -21.39 32.39
CA THR A 622 -34.24 -20.53 31.20
C THR A 622 -35.22 -19.38 31.41
N THR A 623 -34.69 -18.18 31.62
CA THR A 623 -35.45 -16.93 31.56
C THR A 623 -34.71 -16.08 30.53
N GLU A 624 -35.35 -15.85 29.39
CA GLU A 624 -34.83 -15.01 28.32
C GLU A 624 -34.40 -13.66 28.90
N GLU A 625 -33.14 -13.29 28.67
CA GLU A 625 -32.60 -11.99 29.03
C GLU A 625 -33.42 -10.90 28.32
N ARG A 626 -34.30 -10.25 29.08
CA ARG A 626 -35.00 -9.04 28.68
C ARG A 626 -33.91 -7.96 28.53
N THR A 627 -33.38 -7.78 27.32
CA THR A 627 -32.40 -6.74 27.02
C THR A 627 -33.01 -5.39 27.37
N THR A 628 -32.57 -4.81 28.48
CA THR A 628 -32.94 -3.46 28.91
C THR A 628 -32.35 -2.47 27.89
N ILE A 629 -33.15 -2.08 26.90
CA ILE A 629 -32.78 -1.05 25.93
C ILE A 629 -32.60 0.26 26.70
N LYS A 630 -31.36 0.76 26.82
CA LYS A 630 -31.10 2.07 27.43
C LYS A 630 -31.81 3.16 26.61
N PRO A 631 -32.50 4.13 27.26
CA PRO A 631 -33.06 5.26 26.54
C PRO A 631 -31.92 6.10 25.94
N PRO A 632 -31.97 6.46 24.64
CA PRO A 632 -30.93 7.28 24.04
C PRO A 632 -30.86 8.64 24.74
N GLN A 633 -29.66 9.07 25.17
CA GLN A 633 -29.45 10.39 25.79
C GLN A 633 -29.66 11.53 24.78
N TYR A 634 -29.44 11.25 23.49
CA TYR A 634 -29.69 12.19 22.41
C TYR A 634 -30.97 11.82 21.65
N SER A 635 -32.02 12.62 21.85
CA SER A 635 -33.27 12.49 21.09
C SER A 635 -33.02 12.71 19.59
N SER A 636 -33.84 12.04 18.77
CA SER A 636 -33.92 12.25 17.31
C SER A 636 -33.98 13.73 16.91
N ARG A 637 -34.60 14.60 17.72
CA ARG A 637 -34.61 16.06 17.51
C ARG A 637 -33.22 16.71 17.55
N LYS A 638 -32.36 16.29 18.48
CA LYS A 638 -30.97 16.80 18.58
C LYS A 638 -30.15 16.37 17.37
N VAL A 639 -30.39 15.18 16.82
CA VAL A 639 -29.74 14.71 15.59
C VAL A 639 -30.19 15.55 14.39
N PHE A 640 -31.48 15.88 14.28
CA PHE A 640 -31.96 16.79 13.23
C PHE A 640 -31.42 18.22 13.39
N GLN A 641 -31.29 18.74 14.61
CA GLN A 641 -30.61 20.03 14.86
C GLN A 641 -29.14 19.99 14.42
N PHE A 642 -28.44 18.91 14.74
CA PHE A 642 -27.06 18.69 14.30
C PHE A 642 -26.93 18.66 12.77
N VAL A 643 -27.84 17.96 12.08
CA VAL A 643 -27.89 17.94 10.61
C VAL A 643 -28.23 19.32 10.05
N HIS A 644 -29.19 20.03 10.66
CA HIS A 644 -29.54 21.40 10.26
C HIS A 644 -28.32 22.30 10.26
N GLU A 645 -27.56 22.35 11.37
CA GLU A 645 -26.36 23.18 11.46
C GLU A 645 -25.29 22.81 10.42
N ILE A 646 -25.12 21.52 10.08
CA ILE A 646 -24.20 21.09 9.02
C ILE A 646 -24.64 21.65 7.66
N VAL A 647 -25.90 21.47 7.30
CA VAL A 647 -26.41 21.89 5.98
C VAL A 647 -26.46 23.41 5.88
N THR A 648 -26.78 24.13 6.96
CA THR A 648 -26.70 25.61 7.01
C THR A 648 -25.27 26.10 6.81
N ALA A 649 -24.27 25.46 7.42
CA ALA A 649 -22.87 25.82 7.20
C ALA A 649 -22.42 25.64 5.73
N MET A 650 -23.03 24.70 4.99
CA MET A 650 -22.75 24.48 3.56
C MET A 650 -23.57 25.38 2.63
N ALA A 651 -24.67 25.97 3.10
CA ALA A 651 -25.61 26.73 2.27
C ALA A 651 -24.90 27.85 1.51
N GLY A 652 -24.13 28.69 2.20
CA GLY A 652 -23.49 29.87 1.61
C GLY A 652 -22.42 29.59 0.53
N SER A 653 -21.92 28.35 0.40
CA SER A 653 -20.90 28.00 -0.61
C SER A 653 -21.45 27.12 -1.75
N PHE A 654 -22.42 26.24 -1.46
CA PHE A 654 -23.01 25.35 -2.48
C PHE A 654 -24.55 25.34 -2.42
N PRO A 655 -25.22 26.39 -2.90
CA PRO A 655 -26.67 26.56 -2.74
C PRO A 655 -27.51 25.42 -3.32
N SER A 656 -27.15 24.94 -4.52
CA SER A 656 -27.90 23.88 -5.21
C SER A 656 -27.81 22.51 -4.52
N LEU A 657 -26.67 22.20 -3.88
CA LEU A 657 -26.47 20.96 -3.15
C LEU A 657 -27.19 21.02 -1.80
N SER A 658 -26.99 22.11 -1.07
CA SER A 658 -27.62 22.36 0.24
C SER A 658 -29.14 22.35 0.15
N LEU A 659 -29.72 22.95 -0.91
CA LEU A 659 -31.16 22.88 -1.16
C LEU A 659 -31.65 21.43 -1.27
N ASN A 660 -30.97 20.60 -2.06
CA ASN A 660 -31.37 19.20 -2.21
C ASN A 660 -31.20 18.42 -0.89
N LEU A 661 -30.16 18.70 -0.11
CA LEU A 661 -29.98 18.08 1.20
C LEU A 661 -31.06 18.49 2.18
N PHE A 662 -31.44 19.77 2.24
CA PHE A 662 -32.56 20.22 3.07
C PHE A 662 -33.86 19.54 2.68
N LEU A 663 -34.15 19.38 1.38
CA LEU A 663 -35.33 18.66 0.92
C LEU A 663 -35.30 17.16 1.31
N GLN A 664 -34.14 16.51 1.23
CA GLN A 664 -33.99 15.12 1.68
C GLN A 664 -34.13 15.01 3.21
N CYS A 665 -33.55 15.94 3.98
CA CYS A 665 -33.72 16.00 5.43
C CYS A 665 -35.17 16.21 5.81
N ALA A 666 -35.92 17.04 5.08
CA ALA A 666 -37.34 17.25 5.27
C ALA A 666 -38.15 15.97 5.06
N GLN A 667 -37.85 15.20 4.00
CA GLN A 667 -38.53 13.91 3.76
C GLN A 667 -38.26 12.90 4.86
N GLU A 668 -37.06 12.87 5.42
CA GLU A 668 -36.71 11.97 6.52
C GLU A 668 -37.32 12.41 7.84
N ALA A 669 -37.38 13.71 8.11
CA ALA A 669 -38.10 14.26 9.26
C ALA A 669 -39.60 13.94 9.17
N ASP A 670 -40.20 14.03 7.98
CA ASP A 670 -41.59 13.69 7.72
C ASP A 670 -41.87 12.19 7.97
N LYS A 671 -41.01 11.30 7.47
CA LYS A 671 -41.10 9.85 7.76
C LYS A 671 -40.97 9.53 9.25
N CYS A 672 -40.18 10.31 9.99
CA CYS A 672 -40.05 10.16 11.44
C CYS A 672 -41.24 10.74 12.23
N GLY A 673 -42.13 11.49 11.58
CA GLY A 673 -43.31 12.12 12.18
C GLY A 673 -43.05 13.51 12.78
N PHE A 674 -41.91 14.16 12.50
CA PHE A 674 -41.59 15.50 12.99
C PHE A 674 -42.02 16.59 12.00
N LYS A 675 -43.30 16.94 12.03
CA LYS A 675 -43.91 17.91 11.10
C LYS A 675 -43.28 19.31 11.14
N ALA A 676 -43.09 19.86 12.35
CA ALA A 676 -42.54 21.21 12.52
C ALA A 676 -41.10 21.33 11.98
N ILE A 677 -40.27 20.31 12.23
CA ILE A 677 -38.88 20.24 11.75
C ILE A 677 -38.86 20.07 10.23
N ALA A 678 -39.75 19.24 9.67
CA ALA A 678 -39.87 19.08 8.21
C ALA A 678 -40.27 20.41 7.54
N TYR A 679 -41.20 21.17 8.12
CA TYR A 679 -41.63 22.46 7.60
C TYR A 679 -40.51 23.50 7.64
N GLU A 680 -39.73 23.52 8.72
CA GLU A 680 -38.56 24.38 8.86
C GLU A 680 -37.51 24.08 7.79
N PHE A 681 -37.18 22.81 7.55
CA PHE A 681 -36.24 22.40 6.50
C PHE A 681 -36.71 22.80 5.09
N VAL A 682 -38.00 22.66 4.77
CA VAL A 682 -38.55 23.11 3.48
C VAL A 682 -38.50 24.63 3.38
N SER A 683 -38.80 25.34 4.47
CA SER A 683 -38.73 26.80 4.51
C SER A 683 -37.31 27.32 4.27
N GLN A 684 -36.30 26.68 4.88
CA GLN A 684 -34.89 27.00 4.63
C GLN A 684 -34.48 26.71 3.17
N ALA A 685 -34.96 25.61 2.59
CA ALA A 685 -34.74 25.33 1.16
C ALA A 685 -35.35 26.41 0.25
N PHE A 686 -36.48 27.01 0.64
CA PHE A 686 -37.13 28.09 -0.12
C PHE A 686 -36.34 29.40 -0.01
N ILE A 687 -35.76 29.71 1.16
CA ILE A 687 -34.89 30.88 1.35
C ILE A 687 -33.66 30.77 0.44
N ILE A 688 -32.99 29.62 0.42
CA ILE A 688 -31.82 29.39 -0.46
C ILE A 688 -32.20 29.54 -1.94
N TYR A 689 -33.40 29.11 -2.31
CA TYR A 689 -33.90 29.28 -3.66
C TYR A 689 -34.09 30.77 -4.04
N GLU A 690 -34.59 31.59 -3.12
CA GLU A 690 -34.82 33.03 -3.35
C GLU A 690 -33.53 33.84 -3.37
N ASP A 691 -32.62 33.58 -2.44
CA ASP A 691 -31.47 34.45 -2.16
C ASP A 691 -30.19 34.04 -2.91
N GLU A 692 -29.95 32.74 -3.12
CA GLU A 692 -28.61 32.24 -3.48
C GLU A 692 -28.51 31.57 -4.87
N LEU A 693 -29.63 31.36 -5.58
CA LEU A 693 -29.65 30.70 -6.90
C LEU A 693 -29.89 31.67 -8.07
N PRO A 694 -28.85 32.17 -8.76
CA PRO A 694 -29.01 33.05 -9.92
C PRO A 694 -29.17 32.30 -11.25
N ASP A 695 -28.72 31.04 -11.37
CA ASP A 695 -28.76 30.30 -12.64
C ASP A 695 -30.17 29.74 -12.95
N SER A 696 -30.70 30.12 -14.11
CA SER A 696 -32.02 29.70 -14.61
C SER A 696 -32.16 28.17 -14.77
N LYS A 697 -31.08 27.45 -15.14
CA LYS A 697 -31.15 25.97 -15.25
C LYS A 697 -31.13 25.29 -13.88
N ALA A 698 -30.30 25.79 -12.95
CA ALA A 698 -30.27 25.32 -11.58
C ALA A 698 -31.61 25.56 -10.85
N GLN A 699 -32.21 26.75 -11.04
CA GLN A 699 -33.54 27.08 -10.51
C GLN A 699 -34.61 26.08 -11.00
N LEU A 700 -34.60 25.72 -12.28
CA LEU A 700 -35.55 24.74 -12.82
C LEU A 700 -35.40 23.35 -12.18
N ARG A 701 -34.15 22.88 -11.98
CA ARG A 701 -33.88 21.59 -11.34
C ARG A 701 -34.24 21.61 -9.85
N ALA A 702 -33.96 22.72 -9.16
CA ALA A 702 -34.33 22.92 -7.77
C ALA A 702 -35.85 22.88 -7.61
N LEU A 703 -36.60 23.61 -8.44
CA LEU A 703 -38.07 23.59 -8.43
C LEU A 703 -38.64 22.19 -8.70
N HIS A 704 -38.10 21.43 -9.66
CA HIS A 704 -38.53 20.05 -9.86
C HIS A 704 -38.31 19.19 -8.61
N SER A 705 -37.18 19.38 -7.92
CA SER A 705 -36.86 18.65 -6.70
C SER A 705 -37.76 19.08 -5.54
N MET A 706 -38.11 20.36 -5.43
CA MET A 706 -39.08 20.89 -4.45
C MET A 706 -40.47 20.30 -4.68
N VAL A 707 -40.95 20.32 -5.93
CA VAL A 707 -42.24 19.71 -6.30
C VAL A 707 -42.25 18.21 -5.98
N GLY A 708 -41.19 17.49 -6.37
CA GLY A 708 -41.06 16.06 -6.06
C GLY A 708 -41.06 15.78 -4.55
N SER A 709 -40.39 16.62 -3.77
CA SER A 709 -40.32 16.48 -2.31
C SER A 709 -41.68 16.70 -1.64
N LEU A 710 -42.41 17.73 -2.07
CA LEU A 710 -43.75 18.01 -1.57
C LEU A 710 -44.73 16.88 -1.90
N LEU A 711 -44.68 16.32 -3.12
CA LEU A 711 -45.55 15.20 -3.52
C LEU A 711 -45.33 13.93 -2.67
N LEU A 712 -44.10 13.72 -2.20
CA LEU A 712 -43.74 12.57 -1.35
C LEU A 712 -44.07 12.79 0.13
N SER A 713 -44.22 14.05 0.55
CA SER A 713 -44.49 14.39 1.95
C SER A 713 -45.92 14.01 2.32
N ARG A 714 -46.11 13.36 3.48
CA ARG A 714 -47.39 12.81 3.95
C ARG A 714 -47.84 13.37 5.29
N GLY A 715 -46.95 13.97 6.07
CA GLY A 715 -47.24 14.41 7.44
C GLY A 715 -47.64 15.88 7.59
N PHE A 716 -47.59 16.71 6.54
CA PHE A 716 -47.98 18.13 6.65
C PHE A 716 -49.47 18.31 6.90
N ASP A 717 -49.80 19.37 7.63
CA ASP A 717 -51.19 19.81 7.79
C ASP A 717 -51.66 20.50 6.50
N ASP A 718 -52.95 20.40 6.19
CA ASP A 718 -53.51 20.89 4.91
C ASP A 718 -53.23 22.38 4.67
N SER A 719 -53.19 23.20 5.73
CA SER A 719 -52.88 24.64 5.66
C SER A 719 -51.41 24.91 5.28
N ASP A 720 -50.49 24.17 5.88
CA ASP A 720 -49.05 24.36 5.69
C ASP A 720 -48.63 23.83 4.32
N TYR A 721 -49.21 22.68 3.92
CA TYR A 721 -49.02 22.13 2.60
C TYR A 721 -49.54 23.07 1.51
N ASP A 722 -50.73 23.66 1.69
CA ASP A 722 -51.28 24.65 0.76
C ASP A 722 -50.36 25.88 0.65
N ALA A 723 -49.87 26.42 1.78
CA ALA A 723 -48.97 27.56 1.77
C ALA A 723 -47.67 27.26 0.97
N LEU A 724 -47.07 26.08 1.18
CA LEU A 724 -45.86 25.65 0.47
C LEU A 724 -46.11 25.38 -1.02
N ALA A 725 -47.21 24.72 -1.35
CA ALA A 725 -47.60 24.46 -2.73
C ALA A 725 -47.87 25.77 -3.49
N THR A 726 -48.60 26.70 -2.87
CA THR A 726 -48.86 28.03 -3.42
C THR A 726 -47.57 28.79 -3.69
N LYS A 727 -46.64 28.85 -2.72
CA LYS A 727 -45.32 29.49 -2.91
C LYS A 727 -44.53 28.83 -4.05
N THR A 728 -44.48 27.50 -4.10
CA THR A 728 -43.81 26.76 -5.19
C THR A 728 -44.39 27.11 -6.56
N THR A 729 -45.72 27.20 -6.67
CA THR A 729 -46.37 27.61 -7.93
C THR A 729 -46.10 29.06 -8.30
N GLN A 730 -45.94 29.94 -7.32
CA GLN A 730 -45.53 31.32 -7.57
C GLN A 730 -44.10 31.39 -8.09
N TYR A 731 -43.17 30.58 -7.57
CA TYR A 731 -41.82 30.50 -8.10
C TYR A 731 -41.78 29.93 -9.52
N ALA A 732 -42.53 28.87 -9.80
CA ALA A 732 -42.71 28.34 -11.14
C ALA A 732 -43.21 29.41 -12.12
N ALA A 733 -44.14 30.26 -11.67
CA ALA A 733 -44.68 31.35 -12.47
C ALA A 733 -43.74 32.55 -12.63
N LYS A 734 -42.66 32.66 -11.85
CA LYS A 734 -41.65 33.74 -11.93
C LYS A 734 -40.43 33.37 -12.78
N LEU A 735 -40.37 32.15 -13.33
CA LEU A 735 -39.27 31.72 -14.19
C LEU A 735 -39.14 32.58 -15.45
N LEU A 736 -37.89 32.92 -15.81
CA LEU A 736 -37.58 33.82 -16.93
C LEU A 736 -37.87 33.20 -18.31
N LYS A 737 -37.59 31.91 -18.47
CA LYS A 737 -37.79 31.20 -19.74
C LYS A 737 -39.22 30.69 -19.84
N LYS A 738 -40.01 31.26 -20.75
CA LYS A 738 -41.42 30.90 -20.93
C LYS A 738 -41.68 29.40 -21.22
N PRO A 739 -40.87 28.67 -22.01
CA PRO A 739 -41.06 27.22 -22.18
C PRO A 739 -40.91 26.43 -20.89
N ASP A 740 -39.90 26.77 -20.09
CA ASP A 740 -39.61 26.12 -18.80
C ASP A 740 -40.64 26.53 -17.73
N GLN A 741 -41.10 27.78 -17.77
CA GLN A 741 -42.20 28.31 -16.96
C GLN A 741 -43.50 27.55 -17.24
N CYS A 742 -43.84 27.33 -18.51
CA CYS A 742 -45.02 26.59 -18.93
C CYS A 742 -45.00 25.15 -18.40
N ARG A 743 -43.88 24.44 -18.61
CA ARG A 743 -43.67 23.07 -18.10
C ARG A 743 -43.80 23.00 -16.60
N MET A 744 -43.11 23.87 -15.87
CA MET A 744 -43.13 23.83 -14.41
C MET A 744 -44.50 24.17 -13.82
N VAL A 745 -45.23 25.13 -14.40
CA VAL A 745 -46.61 25.46 -13.98
C VAL A 745 -47.56 24.29 -14.26
N ALA A 746 -47.38 23.56 -15.37
CA ALA A 746 -48.12 22.33 -15.64
C ALA A 746 -47.77 21.23 -14.62
N THR A 747 -46.51 21.02 -14.28
CA THR A 747 -46.09 20.05 -13.25
C THR A 747 -46.65 20.42 -11.86
N CYS A 748 -46.69 21.71 -11.52
CA CYS A 748 -47.26 22.19 -10.25
C CYS A 748 -48.75 21.83 -10.08
N SER A 749 -49.48 21.57 -11.17
CA SER A 749 -50.87 21.09 -11.07
C SER A 749 -50.99 19.74 -10.35
N LEU A 750 -49.92 18.95 -10.32
CA LEU A 750 -49.86 17.67 -9.61
C LEU A 750 -49.84 17.85 -8.08
N LEU A 751 -49.40 18.99 -7.57
CA LEU A 751 -49.36 19.26 -6.12
C LEU A 751 -50.75 19.34 -5.50
N PHE A 752 -51.75 19.75 -6.28
CA PHE A 752 -53.13 19.98 -5.82
C PHE A 752 -54.06 18.79 -6.05
N TRP A 753 -53.54 17.68 -6.60
CA TRP A 753 -54.33 16.49 -6.89
C TRP A 753 -53.56 15.20 -6.59
N SER A 754 -54.04 14.45 -5.60
CA SER A 754 -53.46 13.17 -5.22
C SER A 754 -54.46 12.01 -5.30
N ASP A 755 -53.93 10.81 -5.53
CA ASP A 755 -54.70 9.57 -5.67
C ASP A 755 -55.25 9.10 -4.30
N ASP A 756 -54.56 9.43 -3.20
CA ASP A 756 -55.02 9.13 -1.83
C ASP A 756 -56.18 10.07 -1.41
N PRO A 757 -57.26 9.54 -0.82
CA PRO A 757 -58.42 10.34 -0.40
C PRO A 757 -58.20 11.19 0.85
N SER A 758 -57.12 10.96 1.61
CA SER A 758 -56.75 11.69 2.83
C SER A 758 -55.87 12.92 2.54
N ARG A 759 -55.73 13.33 1.28
CA ARG A 759 -54.84 14.42 0.84
C ARG A 759 -55.65 15.53 0.16
N VAL A 760 -55.02 16.71 0.03
CA VAL A 760 -55.59 17.89 -0.64
C VAL A 760 -56.05 17.54 -2.06
N ARG A 761 -57.34 17.79 -2.35
CA ARG A 761 -57.98 17.57 -3.65
C ARG A 761 -58.70 18.84 -4.12
N ASP A 762 -57.94 19.76 -4.69
CA ASP A 762 -58.46 21.03 -5.19
C ASP A 762 -58.55 21.05 -6.71
N GLY A 763 -59.61 20.43 -7.25
CA GLY A 763 -59.82 20.36 -8.71
C GLY A 763 -59.88 21.73 -9.42
N ARG A 764 -60.28 22.80 -8.70
CA ARG A 764 -60.29 24.17 -9.24
C ARG A 764 -58.90 24.72 -9.49
N ARG A 765 -57.97 24.49 -8.55
CA ARG A 765 -56.60 25.00 -8.64
C ARG A 765 -55.79 24.26 -9.69
N VAL A 766 -56.04 22.97 -9.86
CA VAL A 766 -55.52 22.17 -10.97
C VAL A 766 -55.90 22.81 -12.31
N LEU A 767 -57.18 23.16 -12.48
CA LEU A 767 -57.67 23.79 -13.70
C LEU A 767 -57.05 25.19 -13.90
N GLU A 768 -56.92 25.99 -12.85
CA GLU A 768 -56.25 27.30 -12.92
C GLU A 768 -54.78 27.18 -13.35
N CYS A 769 -54.03 26.21 -12.81
CA CYS A 769 -52.65 25.94 -13.21
C CYS A 769 -52.57 25.52 -14.70
N LEU A 770 -53.43 24.61 -15.14
CA LEU A 770 -53.44 24.12 -16.52
C LEU A 770 -53.93 25.19 -17.53
N GLN A 771 -54.86 26.06 -17.13
CA GLN A 771 -55.26 27.20 -17.95
C GLN A 771 -54.17 28.27 -18.01
N ARG A 772 -53.44 28.48 -16.90
CA ARG A 772 -52.30 29.39 -16.86
C ARG A 772 -51.14 28.88 -17.70
N SER A 773 -50.83 27.58 -17.69
CA SER A 773 -49.80 27.00 -18.57
C SER A 773 -50.19 27.14 -20.04
N LEU A 774 -51.47 26.93 -20.39
CA LEU A 774 -51.97 27.14 -21.75
C LEU A 774 -51.78 28.59 -22.22
N LYS A 775 -52.14 29.58 -21.40
CA LYS A 775 -51.91 31.00 -21.71
C LYS A 775 -50.43 31.34 -21.91
N ILE A 776 -49.53 30.71 -21.14
CA ILE A 776 -48.08 30.89 -21.30
C ILE A 776 -47.59 30.25 -22.60
N ALA A 777 -48.11 29.07 -22.97
CA ALA A 777 -47.83 28.42 -24.24
C ALA A 777 -48.29 29.27 -25.44
N ASP A 778 -49.49 29.83 -25.39
CA ASP A 778 -50.02 30.76 -26.40
C ASP A 778 -49.12 31.99 -26.56
N ALA A 779 -48.66 32.56 -25.44
CA ALA A 779 -47.74 33.70 -25.43
C ALA A 779 -46.31 33.37 -25.92
N CYS A 780 -45.99 32.10 -26.16
CA CYS A 780 -44.74 31.66 -26.81
C CYS A 780 -44.88 31.53 -28.33
N MET A 781 -46.10 31.44 -28.85
CA MET A 781 -46.35 31.23 -30.29
C MET A 781 -45.95 32.42 -31.16
N THR A 782 -45.77 33.61 -30.58
CA THR A 782 -45.27 34.81 -31.25
C THR A 782 -43.75 34.85 -31.46
N SER A 783 -43.02 33.83 -31.01
CA SER A 783 -41.56 33.70 -31.17
C SER A 783 -41.19 32.98 -32.47
N SER A 784 -39.99 33.22 -33.00
CA SER A 784 -39.51 32.74 -34.32
C SER A 784 -39.48 31.21 -34.54
N SER A 785 -39.72 30.41 -33.50
CA SER A 785 -39.94 28.97 -33.58
C SER A 785 -41.09 28.60 -32.62
N PRO A 786 -42.27 28.16 -33.13
CA PRO A 786 -43.41 27.85 -32.27
C PRO A 786 -43.17 26.53 -31.52
N PRO A 787 -43.19 26.51 -30.17
CA PRO A 787 -42.95 25.29 -29.41
C PRO A 787 -44.23 24.44 -29.29
N ILE A 788 -44.70 23.86 -30.41
CA ILE A 788 -45.91 23.00 -30.43
C ILE A 788 -45.79 21.81 -29.48
N HIS A 789 -44.56 21.33 -29.25
CA HIS A 789 -44.25 20.30 -28.27
C HIS A 789 -44.82 20.58 -26.87
N LEU A 790 -44.91 21.85 -26.45
CA LEU A 790 -45.47 22.22 -25.15
C LEU A 790 -46.98 21.96 -25.06
N PHE A 791 -47.73 22.16 -26.15
CA PHE A 791 -49.17 21.88 -26.15
C PHE A 791 -49.46 20.39 -26.05
N VAL A 792 -48.63 19.55 -26.69
CA VAL A 792 -48.72 18.09 -26.57
C VAL A 792 -48.38 17.64 -25.14
N GLU A 793 -47.35 18.20 -24.51
CA GLU A 793 -47.04 17.95 -23.09
C GLU A 793 -48.19 18.38 -22.16
N ILE A 794 -48.80 19.55 -22.40
CA ILE A 794 -49.97 20.00 -21.62
C ILE A 794 -51.13 19.01 -21.80
N LEU A 795 -51.38 18.55 -23.03
CA LEU A 795 -52.41 17.54 -23.31
C LEU A 795 -52.15 16.26 -22.49
N ASP A 796 -50.90 15.82 -22.36
CA ASP A 796 -50.57 14.67 -21.52
C ASP A 796 -50.87 14.90 -20.04
N HIS A 797 -50.70 16.12 -19.52
CA HIS A 797 -51.09 16.46 -18.14
C HIS A 797 -52.62 16.45 -17.96
N TYR A 798 -53.38 17.00 -18.93
CA TYR A 798 -54.84 16.93 -18.91
C TYR A 798 -55.34 15.48 -18.93
N VAL A 799 -54.74 14.63 -19.77
CA VAL A 799 -55.06 13.20 -19.83
C VAL A 799 -54.70 12.51 -18.51
N ALA A 800 -53.53 12.78 -17.93
CA ALA A 800 -53.12 12.20 -16.66
C ALA A 800 -54.08 12.55 -15.50
N HIS A 801 -54.54 13.80 -15.41
CA HIS A 801 -55.51 14.19 -14.38
C HIS A 801 -56.92 13.67 -14.65
N PHE A 802 -57.29 13.47 -15.92
CA PHE A 802 -58.54 12.82 -16.30
C PHE A 802 -58.53 11.33 -15.88
N GLU A 803 -57.40 10.64 -16.08
CA GLU A 803 -57.21 9.26 -15.61
C GLU A 803 -57.34 9.15 -14.09
N LYS A 804 -56.87 10.16 -13.36
CA LYS A 804 -57.02 10.29 -11.90
C LYS A 804 -58.43 10.70 -11.45
N LYS A 805 -59.42 10.69 -12.35
CA LYS A 805 -60.85 10.98 -12.10
C LYS A 805 -61.10 12.36 -11.47
N ASN A 806 -60.38 13.40 -11.92
CA ASN A 806 -60.65 14.76 -11.47
C ASN A 806 -61.99 15.28 -12.05
N PRO A 807 -63.00 15.62 -11.21
CA PRO A 807 -64.34 16.00 -11.68
C PRO A 807 -64.38 17.32 -12.45
N MET A 808 -63.36 18.18 -12.31
CA MET A 808 -63.31 19.48 -12.98
C MET A 808 -62.76 19.40 -14.41
N ILE A 809 -62.01 18.35 -14.75
CA ILE A 809 -61.44 18.18 -16.09
C ILE A 809 -62.47 17.47 -16.95
N THR A 810 -63.21 18.27 -17.73
CA THR A 810 -64.22 17.73 -18.64
C THR A 810 -63.60 17.24 -19.94
N PRO A 811 -64.21 16.23 -20.60
CA PRO A 811 -63.76 15.74 -21.90
C PRO A 811 -63.71 16.83 -22.98
N LYS A 812 -64.49 17.91 -22.82
CA LYS A 812 -64.52 19.08 -23.71
C LYS A 812 -63.20 19.83 -23.77
N TYR A 813 -62.47 19.94 -22.66
CA TYR A 813 -61.16 20.62 -22.64
C TYR A 813 -60.09 19.81 -23.40
N ILE A 814 -60.13 18.49 -23.29
CA ILE A 814 -59.23 17.59 -24.02
C ILE A 814 -59.53 17.67 -25.53
N GLN A 815 -60.80 17.62 -25.92
CA GLN A 815 -61.20 17.78 -27.33
C GLN A 815 -60.79 19.13 -27.91
N GLY A 816 -61.00 20.22 -27.16
CA GLY A 816 -60.60 21.57 -27.58
C GLY A 816 -59.09 21.69 -27.78
N LEU A 817 -58.29 21.09 -26.90
CA LEU A 817 -56.83 21.11 -27.00
C LEU A 817 -56.32 20.24 -28.15
N VAL A 818 -56.94 19.09 -28.41
CA VAL A 818 -56.65 18.24 -29.58
C VAL A 818 -56.95 18.98 -30.90
N ALA A 819 -58.08 19.69 -30.98
CA ALA A 819 -58.43 20.49 -32.14
C ALA A 819 -57.41 21.63 -32.37
N LEU A 820 -57.01 22.32 -31.29
CA LEU A 820 -56.00 23.38 -31.34
C LEU A 820 -54.63 22.86 -31.80
N ILE A 821 -54.19 21.70 -31.29
CA ILE A 821 -52.92 21.08 -31.69
C ILE A 821 -52.93 20.70 -33.18
N ASN A 822 -54.04 20.14 -33.68
CA ASN A 822 -54.18 19.80 -35.11
C ASN A 822 -54.05 21.05 -36.00
N GLU A 823 -54.74 22.14 -35.65
CA GLU A 823 -54.66 23.40 -36.39
C GLU A 823 -53.23 23.97 -36.43
N HIS A 824 -52.50 23.89 -35.32
CA HIS A 824 -51.12 24.37 -35.27
C HIS A 824 -50.12 23.44 -36.01
N ILE A 825 -50.32 22.12 -36.00
CA ILE A 825 -49.52 21.17 -36.78
C ILE A 825 -49.70 21.40 -38.28
N ASP A 826 -50.93 21.69 -38.71
CA ASP A 826 -51.25 21.95 -40.12
C ASP A 826 -50.65 23.27 -40.61
N ASN A 827 -50.52 24.26 -39.73
CA ASN A 827 -49.95 25.58 -40.02
C ASN A 827 -48.40 25.66 -39.93
N MET A 828 -47.69 24.58 -39.60
CA MET A 828 -46.21 24.58 -39.54
C MET A 828 -45.55 24.25 -40.89
N ASP A 829 -44.67 25.14 -41.34
CA ASP A 829 -43.69 24.86 -42.39
C ASP A 829 -42.68 23.78 -41.93
N ARG A 830 -42.14 23.01 -42.87
CA ARG A 830 -41.26 21.84 -42.63
C ARG A 830 -39.94 22.26 -41.96
N VAL A 831 -39.91 22.26 -40.64
CA VAL A 831 -38.70 22.41 -39.81
C VAL A 831 -38.28 21.02 -39.28
N ASP A 832 -36.97 20.81 -39.13
CA ASP A 832 -36.39 19.63 -38.48
C ASP A 832 -36.95 19.43 -37.06
N GLY A 833 -37.42 18.21 -36.75
CA GLY A 833 -38.08 17.85 -35.47
C GLY A 833 -39.59 17.58 -35.55
N ARG A 834 -40.23 17.83 -36.71
CA ARG A 834 -41.66 17.53 -36.94
C ARG A 834 -42.02 16.04 -36.82
N ALA A 835 -41.13 15.15 -37.26
CA ALA A 835 -41.37 13.70 -37.24
C ALA A 835 -41.51 13.15 -35.82
N ASP A 836 -40.66 13.61 -34.89
CA ASP A 836 -40.67 13.17 -33.49
C ASP A 836 -41.90 13.73 -32.74
N LEU A 837 -42.29 14.97 -33.04
CA LEU A 837 -43.50 15.59 -32.51
C LEU A 837 -44.77 14.87 -32.99
N GLU A 838 -44.87 14.56 -34.28
CA GLU A 838 -46.00 13.81 -34.84
C GLU A 838 -46.05 12.38 -34.27
N ALA A 839 -44.90 11.73 -34.06
CA ALA A 839 -44.84 10.42 -33.42
C ALA A 839 -45.32 10.48 -31.96
N HIS A 840 -44.86 11.46 -31.19
CA HIS A 840 -45.30 11.69 -29.80
C HIS A 840 -46.81 11.94 -29.73
N TYR A 841 -47.31 12.83 -30.59
CA TYR A 841 -48.74 13.15 -30.66
C TYR A 841 -49.60 11.94 -31.09
N ARG A 842 -49.16 11.15 -32.08
CA ARG A 842 -49.84 9.90 -32.47
C ARG A 842 -49.91 8.90 -31.30
N ASN A 843 -48.84 8.79 -30.51
CA ASN A 843 -48.82 7.93 -29.32
C ASN A 843 -49.78 8.43 -28.24
N THR A 844 -49.82 9.74 -27.97
CA THR A 844 -50.79 10.34 -27.04
C THR A 844 -52.22 10.12 -27.51
N LEU A 845 -52.52 10.27 -28.80
CA LEU A 845 -53.84 9.97 -29.36
C LEU A 845 -54.19 8.48 -29.27
N ALA A 846 -53.23 7.58 -29.50
CA ALA A 846 -53.43 6.15 -29.30
C ALA A 846 -53.74 5.81 -27.83
N ARG A 847 -53.08 6.47 -26.87
CA ARG A 847 -53.35 6.35 -25.42
C ARG A 847 -54.76 6.82 -25.05
N ILE A 848 -55.20 7.93 -25.64
CA ILE A 848 -56.57 8.46 -25.46
C ILE A 848 -57.62 7.49 -26.04
N LYS A 849 -57.35 6.91 -27.22
CA LYS A 849 -58.23 5.91 -27.87
C LYS A 849 -58.32 4.59 -27.10
N ALA A 850 -57.19 4.09 -26.59
CA ALA A 850 -57.12 2.82 -25.86
C ALA A 850 -57.88 2.84 -24.51
N LYS A 851 -58.11 4.02 -23.93
CA LYS A 851 -58.77 4.18 -22.63
C LYS A 851 -60.23 4.66 -22.73
N GLU A 852 -60.83 4.63 -23.93
CA GLU A 852 -62.22 5.03 -24.20
C GLU A 852 -62.60 6.43 -23.66
N ILE A 853 -61.63 7.36 -23.61
CA ILE A 853 -61.83 8.69 -23.00
C ILE A 853 -62.83 9.54 -23.82
N ILE A 854 -63.01 9.25 -25.13
CA ILE A 854 -63.99 9.84 -26.08
C ILE A 854 -63.89 9.10 -27.46
N PRO A 855 -64.96 9.05 -28.29
CA PRO A 855 -64.84 8.81 -29.74
C PRO A 855 -64.25 10.04 -30.44
N LEU A 856 -62.97 9.98 -30.82
CA LEU A 856 -62.34 10.99 -31.68
C LEU A 856 -62.89 10.86 -33.11
N PRO A 857 -63.09 11.96 -33.87
CA PRO A 857 -63.44 11.89 -35.29
C PRO A 857 -62.38 11.17 -36.13
#